data_AF-A0A1F6Q9K7-F1
#
_entry.id   AF-A0A1F6Q9K7-F1
#
_cell.length_a   1.000
_cell.length_b   1.000
_cell.length_c   1.000
_cell.angle_alpha   90.00
_cell.angle_beta   90.00
_cell.angle_gamma   90.00
#
_symmetry.space_group_name_H-M   'P 1'
#
loop_
_entity.id
_entity.type
_entity.pdbx_description
1 polymer ?
#
loop_
_entity_poly.entity_id
_entity_poly.type
_entity_poly.pdbx_seq_one_letter_code
_entity_poly.pdbx_strand_id
1 'polypeptide(L)'
;MRIRSYYIPKKGFSIGEMLAVILIISILAVATAPMISKQQLGKNLEINTVKCVKSELAADLNTTACQNAIKFAKYQKLNAHKTLFFFADRGSTAEQEAARKVIRQACDEGGEDTCNYLVESCKKDSDKCDIAGSDYDLHYYLIMAKNVGDIGRMKIRDLTKPWYGLTNPNIVTAVDNACCFNNEVNTACDINDTTECVGSWIKHWGGTGQDMGVGIEVVGNYIFVVGYEFSSNTHREMFLLKLNKADGTTVWKKRYGDDAYFANFGEAGFAIDASPDGQYLYVTGTSNEPVANPNLDSFVTFVLKLNVSDGSKSWAKIFDNQTEWDTRGHNIAVSPDGNYVYVSGLYANAADAKGDGILMRLASDGSYDWGVYYGGNGDEMLYGITPSSDGNFIYTTGLYYDDAIIVQKLNAGNGTVEWEKALYFSHISSGIGIALQGNYVYVTGYSNSDSNGNNDDIIVIKLNATDGSLTGGWKKHYGGANDDYGLSIQVPGDGYVYVAGLETSDSEGDNDLIIMKINDSDGTTASAIHYGGIGEDGIESYKGPYPTYLWFTSDAMEISENNIFIAGATESASEGNFDILAMSINKNMTSGNMSASWTTTGANTNLALLDIGAYCTRNPLVINTGTWENFGGDLTPIWERWADPITAWTADGENVLMTEFTAGLESDGVPLD
;
A
#
# COMPACT_ATOMS: atom_id res chain seq x y z
N MET A 1 99.35 9.86 15.00
CA MET A 1 99.63 11.08 15.79
C MET A 1 98.62 11.12 16.94
N ARG A 2 99.10 11.24 18.19
CA ARG A 2 98.37 10.95 19.43
C ARG A 2 97.24 11.94 19.75
N ILE A 3 96.11 11.39 20.21
CA ILE A 3 94.97 12.05 20.86
C ILE A 3 95.41 12.61 22.22
N ARG A 4 95.15 13.89 22.49
CA ARG A 4 95.25 14.49 23.83
C ARG A 4 93.87 14.49 24.50
N SER A 5 93.78 13.80 25.63
CA SER A 5 92.66 13.85 26.55
C SER A 5 92.71 15.15 27.37
N TYR A 6 91.60 15.90 27.38
CA TYR A 6 91.37 17.00 28.32
C TYR A 6 90.48 16.54 29.46
N TYR A 7 90.96 16.73 30.68
CA TYR A 7 90.32 16.42 31.94
C TYR A 7 89.49 17.63 32.38
N ILE A 8 88.17 17.48 32.55
CA ILE A 8 87.30 18.52 33.12
C ILE A 8 86.94 18.11 34.55
N PRO A 9 87.26 18.91 35.59
CA PRO A 9 86.94 18.57 36.97
C PRO A 9 85.45 18.76 37.24
N LYS A 10 84.80 17.71 37.75
CA LYS A 10 83.42 17.79 38.29
C LYS A 10 83.42 18.65 39.55
N LYS A 11 82.86 19.87 39.47
CA LYS A 11 82.30 20.54 40.65
C LYS A 11 80.88 20.01 40.85
N GLY A 12 80.66 19.23 41.90
CA GLY A 12 79.32 18.83 42.32
C GLY A 12 78.56 20.05 42.87
N PHE A 13 77.29 20.17 42.50
CA PHE A 13 76.37 21.17 43.04
C PHE A 13 76.19 20.97 44.55
N SER A 14 76.07 22.07 45.29
CA SER A 14 75.71 22.04 46.70
C SER A 14 74.29 21.53 46.88
N ILE A 15 74.00 20.81 47.97
CA ILE A 15 72.65 20.34 48.33
C ILE A 15 71.65 21.51 48.36
N GLY A 16 72.09 22.71 48.74
CA GLY A 16 71.26 23.92 48.71
C GLY A 16 70.90 24.39 47.28
N GLU A 17 71.80 24.21 46.31
CA GLU A 17 71.55 24.54 44.91
C GLU A 17 70.63 23.51 44.24
N MET A 18 70.77 22.23 44.60
CA MET A 18 69.85 21.17 44.14
C MET A 18 68.43 21.40 44.67
N LEU A 19 68.27 21.77 45.94
CA LEU A 19 66.94 22.02 46.51
C LEU A 19 66.28 23.27 45.90
N ALA A 20 67.04 24.32 45.60
CA ALA A 20 66.51 25.50 44.90
C ALA A 20 66.05 25.16 43.47
N VAL A 21 66.83 24.36 42.73
CA VAL A 21 66.47 23.93 41.38
C VAL A 21 65.24 23.01 41.39
N ILE A 22 65.15 22.07 42.35
CA ILE A 22 63.97 21.21 42.49
C ILE A 22 62.73 22.04 42.84
N LEU A 23 62.82 23.01 43.76
CA LEU A 23 61.69 23.88 44.11
C LEU A 23 61.22 24.72 42.92
N ILE A 24 62.16 25.27 42.14
CA ILE A 24 61.87 26.04 40.92
C ILE A 24 61.23 25.14 39.85
N ILE A 25 61.73 23.92 39.65
CA ILE A 25 61.15 22.95 38.71
C ILE A 25 59.77 22.50 39.19
N SER A 26 59.53 22.33 40.49
CA SER A 26 58.22 21.98 41.03
C SER A 26 57.20 23.11 40.85
N ILE A 27 57.59 24.37 41.07
CA ILE A 27 56.73 25.53 40.84
C ILE A 27 56.45 25.72 39.35
N LEU A 28 57.46 25.53 38.48
CA LEU A 28 57.28 25.52 37.03
C LEU A 28 56.40 24.36 36.55
N ALA A 29 56.53 23.16 37.12
CA ALA A 29 55.72 21.99 36.78
C ALA A 29 54.24 22.20 37.19
N VAL A 30 53.98 22.79 38.35
CA VAL A 30 52.61 23.10 38.81
C VAL A 30 52.01 24.28 38.03
N ALA A 31 52.80 25.28 37.65
CA ALA A 31 52.35 26.41 36.82
C ALA A 31 52.17 26.04 35.34
N THR A 32 52.86 25.01 34.84
CA THR A 32 52.76 24.53 33.45
C THR A 32 51.80 23.36 33.27
N ALA A 33 51.43 22.64 34.34
CA ALA A 33 50.45 21.54 34.27
C ALA A 33 49.09 21.92 33.64
N PRO A 34 48.51 23.13 33.88
CA PRO A 34 47.30 23.57 33.19
C PRO A 34 47.53 24.02 31.73
N MET A 35 48.78 24.25 31.31
CA MET A 35 49.13 24.60 29.93
C MET A 35 49.51 23.36 29.09
N ILE A 36 50.09 22.32 29.71
CA ILE A 36 50.47 21.08 29.03
C ILE A 36 49.26 20.17 28.79
N SER A 37 48.22 20.22 29.65
CA SER A 37 46.95 19.50 29.38
C SER A 37 46.06 20.15 28.30
N LYS A 38 46.40 21.37 27.83
CA LYS A 38 45.64 22.08 26.80
C LYS A 38 46.16 21.89 25.37
N GLN A 39 47.23 21.10 25.15
CA GLN A 39 47.93 21.04 23.86
C GLN A 39 47.98 19.67 23.18
N GLN A 40 47.09 18.73 23.53
CA GLN A 40 46.89 17.49 22.76
C GLN A 40 45.44 17.23 22.33
N LEU A 41 44.64 18.27 22.11
CA LEU A 41 43.55 18.12 21.14
C LEU A 41 44.18 18.17 19.74
N GLY A 42 43.92 17.15 18.92
CA GLY A 42 44.42 17.06 17.55
C GLY A 42 44.22 18.39 16.82
N LYS A 43 45.23 18.80 16.04
CA LYS A 43 45.53 20.15 15.52
C LYS A 43 44.40 21.00 14.89
N ASN A 44 43.14 20.58 14.87
CA ASN A 44 42.02 21.29 14.23
C ASN A 44 40.66 21.21 14.98
N LEU A 45 40.60 20.77 16.24
CA LEU A 45 39.31 20.64 16.97
C LEU A 45 38.96 21.93 17.75
N GLU A 46 37.70 22.36 17.67
CA GLU A 46 37.19 23.54 18.39
C GLU A 46 36.91 23.19 19.87
N ILE A 47 37.40 24.04 20.78
CA ILE A 47 37.45 23.72 22.21
C ILE A 47 36.07 23.71 22.88
N ASN A 48 35.15 24.59 22.48
CA ASN A 48 33.79 24.62 23.03
C ASN A 48 32.98 23.44 22.52
N THR A 49 33.13 23.07 21.25
CA THR A 49 32.53 21.87 20.65
C THR A 49 33.00 20.62 21.36
N VAL A 50 34.30 20.46 21.61
CA VAL A 50 34.81 19.28 22.32
C VAL A 50 34.29 19.24 23.75
N LYS A 51 34.20 20.39 24.43
CA LYS A 51 33.64 20.45 25.79
C LYS A 51 32.15 20.08 25.80
N CYS A 52 31.35 20.65 24.91
CA CYS A 52 29.93 20.34 24.78
C CYS A 52 29.71 18.84 24.50
N VAL A 53 30.45 18.27 23.55
CA VAL A 53 30.26 16.88 23.12
C VAL A 53 30.87 15.86 24.09
N LYS A 54 32.12 16.04 24.54
CA LYS A 54 32.80 15.01 25.36
C LYS A 54 32.59 15.19 26.86
N SER A 55 32.54 16.43 27.34
CA SER A 55 32.47 16.70 28.77
C SER A 55 31.05 16.86 29.27
N GLU A 56 30.19 17.50 28.47
CA GLU A 56 28.81 17.80 28.84
C GLU A 56 27.80 16.84 28.17
N LEU A 57 28.26 16.01 27.21
CA LEU A 57 27.44 15.07 26.42
C LEU A 57 26.18 15.70 25.82
N ALA A 58 26.22 17.01 25.57
CA ALA A 58 25.07 17.82 25.15
C ALA A 58 23.79 17.55 25.98
N ALA A 59 23.93 17.26 27.28
CA ALA A 59 22.79 17.00 28.17
C ALA A 59 21.90 18.23 28.36
N ASP A 60 22.48 19.43 28.24
CA ASP A 60 21.76 20.72 28.15
C ASP A 60 22.40 21.56 27.04
N LEU A 61 21.64 21.88 26.00
CA LEU A 61 22.12 22.69 24.89
C LEU A 61 22.29 24.17 25.25
N ASN A 62 21.80 24.62 26.42
CA ASN A 62 21.89 26.01 26.87
C ASN A 62 23.20 26.34 27.59
N THR A 63 24.09 25.37 27.82
CA THR A 63 25.40 25.65 28.38
C THR A 63 26.20 26.57 27.47
N THR A 64 27.10 27.36 28.05
CA THR A 64 27.96 28.27 27.27
C THR A 64 28.80 27.53 26.22
N ALA A 65 29.24 26.30 26.51
CA ALA A 65 30.01 25.50 25.58
C ALA A 65 29.16 25.07 24.38
N CYS A 66 27.94 24.54 24.63
CA CYS A 66 27.05 24.10 23.57
C CYS A 66 26.51 25.27 22.74
N GLN A 67 26.09 26.38 23.35
CA GLN A 67 25.66 27.58 22.61
C GLN A 67 26.76 28.15 21.71
N ASN A 68 28.02 28.14 22.16
CA ASN A 68 29.14 28.53 21.30
C ASN A 68 29.37 27.51 20.17
N ALA A 69 29.27 26.22 20.44
CA ALA A 69 29.41 25.18 19.44
C ALA A 69 28.34 25.30 18.34
N ILE A 70 27.07 25.49 18.70
CA ILE A 70 25.94 25.71 17.79
C ILE A 70 26.21 26.94 16.91
N LYS A 71 26.49 28.08 17.54
CA LYS A 71 26.74 29.34 16.83
C LYS A 71 27.93 29.24 15.89
N PHE A 72 29.02 28.61 16.32
CA PHE A 72 30.21 28.47 15.47
C PHE A 72 30.00 27.48 14.34
N ALA A 73 29.23 26.40 14.56
CA ALA A 73 28.86 25.46 13.50
C ALA A 73 27.99 26.15 12.43
N LYS A 74 26.96 26.89 12.86
CA LYS A 74 26.07 27.66 11.98
C LYS A 74 26.83 28.61 11.04
N TYR A 75 27.80 29.36 11.57
CA TYR A 75 28.57 30.35 10.81
C TYR A 75 29.92 29.81 10.29
N GLN A 76 30.13 28.49 10.30
CA GLN A 76 31.36 27.82 9.85
C GLN A 76 32.66 28.37 10.50
N LYS A 77 32.58 28.83 11.74
CA LYS A 77 33.72 29.40 12.47
C LYS A 77 34.56 28.32 13.13
N LEU A 78 35.87 28.56 13.18
CA LEU A 78 36.83 27.82 14.02
C LEU A 78 36.81 26.29 13.85
N ASN A 79 36.36 25.78 12.69
CA ASN A 79 36.17 24.35 12.43
C ASN A 79 35.20 23.63 13.40
N ALA A 80 34.26 24.35 14.01
CA ALA A 80 33.25 23.75 14.90
C ALA A 80 32.42 22.67 14.18
N HIS A 81 31.95 22.94 12.95
CA HIS A 81 31.21 21.94 12.15
C HIS A 81 32.04 20.67 11.88
N LYS A 82 33.32 20.80 11.49
CA LYS A 82 34.20 19.62 11.28
C LYS A 82 34.44 18.83 12.55
N THR A 83 34.54 19.53 13.67
CA THR A 83 34.69 18.92 15.00
C THR A 83 33.44 18.11 15.35
N LEU A 84 32.25 18.66 15.09
CA LEU A 84 30.98 17.95 15.26
C LEU A 84 30.90 16.71 14.37
N PHE A 85 31.18 16.83 13.08
CA PHE A 85 31.12 15.70 12.14
C PHE A 85 32.09 14.58 12.54
N PHE A 86 33.29 14.93 13.01
CA PHE A 86 34.23 13.96 13.53
C PHE A 86 33.64 13.14 14.70
N PHE A 87 32.99 13.79 15.66
CA PHE A 87 32.37 13.07 16.78
C PHE A 87 31.11 12.31 16.37
N ALA A 88 30.29 12.85 15.48
CA ALA A 88 29.09 12.20 14.97
C ALA A 88 29.39 10.91 14.17
N ASP A 89 30.55 10.86 13.50
CA ASP A 89 30.99 9.71 12.70
C ASP A 89 31.88 8.73 13.49
N ARG A 90 32.71 9.21 14.42
CA ARG A 90 33.80 8.43 15.03
C ARG A 90 33.85 8.45 16.56
N GLY A 91 32.95 9.20 17.21
CA GLY A 91 32.85 9.23 18.66
C GLY A 91 32.35 7.91 19.25
N SER A 92 32.38 7.80 20.58
CA SER A 92 31.60 6.79 21.29
C SER A 92 30.09 6.99 21.04
N THR A 93 29.24 6.00 21.32
CA THR A 93 27.78 6.12 21.11
C THR A 93 27.20 7.39 21.74
N ALA A 94 27.59 7.72 22.98
CA ALA A 94 27.16 8.93 23.67
C ALA A 94 27.72 10.21 23.04
N GLU A 95 28.96 10.20 22.54
CA GLU A 95 29.56 11.34 21.82
C GLU A 95 28.90 11.56 20.46
N GLN A 96 28.54 10.48 19.76
CA GLN A 96 27.84 10.55 18.48
C GLN A 96 26.47 11.18 18.64
N GLU A 97 25.68 10.70 19.62
CA GLU A 97 24.38 11.28 19.96
C GLU A 97 24.52 12.76 20.34
N ALA A 98 25.44 13.10 21.25
CA ALA A 98 25.67 14.47 21.67
C ALA A 98 26.08 15.39 20.50
N ALA A 99 26.93 14.92 19.60
CA ALA A 99 27.33 15.67 18.41
C ALA A 99 26.15 15.87 17.46
N ARG A 100 25.33 14.85 17.23
CA ARG A 100 24.14 14.96 16.36
C ARG A 100 23.10 15.92 16.93
N LYS A 101 22.86 15.95 18.26
CA LYS A 101 22.01 16.97 18.92
C LYS A 101 22.48 18.40 18.63
N VAL A 102 23.79 18.64 18.65
CA VAL A 102 24.36 19.97 18.38
C VAL A 102 24.31 20.32 16.88
N ILE A 103 24.58 19.35 15.99
CA ILE A 103 24.42 19.51 14.54
C ILE A 103 22.97 19.86 14.21
N ARG A 104 22.05 19.14 14.83
CA ARG A 104 20.61 19.33 14.68
C ARG A 104 20.20 20.76 15.01
N GLN A 105 20.51 21.21 16.22
CA GLN A 105 20.19 22.57 16.67
C GLN A 105 20.84 23.65 15.79
N ALA A 106 22.07 23.42 15.31
CA ALA A 106 22.71 24.35 14.38
C ALA A 106 22.04 24.38 12.99
N CYS A 107 21.48 23.27 12.53
CA CYS A 107 20.70 23.20 11.31
C CYS A 107 19.33 23.88 11.47
N ASP A 108 18.61 23.70 12.58
CA ASP A 108 17.36 24.42 12.89
C ASP A 108 17.56 25.94 12.82
N GLU A 109 18.74 26.40 13.25
CA GLU A 109 19.15 27.80 13.15
C GLU A 109 19.62 28.26 11.75
N GLY A 110 19.61 27.39 10.74
CA GLY A 110 19.97 27.68 9.34
C GLY A 110 21.44 27.41 8.96
N GLY A 111 22.18 26.64 9.76
CA GLY A 111 23.56 26.24 9.48
C GLY A 111 23.66 25.34 8.23
N GLU A 112 24.36 25.82 7.20
CA GLU A 112 24.44 25.13 5.90
C GLU A 112 25.12 23.77 5.98
N ASP A 113 26.35 23.74 6.49
CA ASP A 113 27.15 22.52 6.55
C ASP A 113 26.50 21.48 7.47
N THR A 114 25.84 21.93 8.53
CA THR A 114 25.17 21.06 9.49
C THR A 114 23.92 20.42 8.89
N CYS A 115 23.11 21.17 8.13
CA CYS A 115 21.99 20.57 7.38
C CYS A 115 22.50 19.64 6.27
N ASN A 116 23.52 20.08 5.51
CA ASN A 116 24.10 19.28 4.44
C ASN A 116 24.73 17.98 4.97
N TYR A 117 25.29 17.98 6.18
CA TYR A 117 25.80 16.77 6.81
C TYR A 117 24.71 15.71 7.00
N LEU A 118 23.48 16.08 7.38
CA LEU A 118 22.38 15.13 7.55
C LEU A 118 22.02 14.46 6.21
N VAL A 119 21.89 15.25 5.15
CA VAL A 119 21.61 14.76 3.78
C VAL A 119 22.76 13.88 3.26
N GLU A 120 24.01 14.35 3.41
CA GLU A 120 25.19 13.61 2.95
C GLU A 120 25.45 12.32 3.73
N SER A 121 25.05 12.26 5.00
CA SER A 121 25.15 11.06 5.82
C SER A 121 24.15 10.01 5.34
N CYS A 122 22.88 10.39 5.19
CA CYS A 122 21.84 9.52 4.63
C CYS A 122 22.19 9.02 3.22
N LYS A 123 22.70 9.90 2.35
CA LYS A 123 23.13 9.55 0.99
C LYS A 123 24.19 8.45 0.94
N LYS A 124 25.05 8.36 1.98
CA LYS A 124 26.14 7.37 2.06
C LYS A 124 25.72 6.09 2.77
N ASP A 125 24.78 6.19 3.71
CA ASP A 125 24.40 5.14 4.62
C ASP A 125 22.92 5.30 5.00
N SER A 126 22.08 4.35 4.59
CA SER A 126 20.63 4.38 4.80
C SER A 126 20.27 4.43 6.29
N ASP A 127 21.09 3.84 7.16
CA ASP A 127 20.88 3.80 8.60
C ASP A 127 21.10 5.18 9.26
N LYS A 128 21.55 6.18 8.49
CA LYS A 128 21.66 7.58 8.90
C LYS A 128 20.51 8.44 8.43
N CYS A 129 19.62 7.89 7.59
CA CYS A 129 18.41 8.59 7.15
C CYS A 129 17.39 8.65 8.28
N ASP A 130 17.20 7.54 8.98
CA ASP A 130 16.27 7.37 10.11
C ASP A 130 16.99 6.60 11.23
N ILE A 131 17.35 7.31 12.30
CA ILE A 131 18.00 6.72 13.47
C ILE A 131 16.91 6.49 14.50
N ALA A 132 16.51 5.22 14.67
CA ALA A 132 15.39 4.84 15.53
C ALA A 132 15.41 5.51 16.92
N GLY A 133 14.30 6.17 17.28
CA GLY A 133 14.13 6.88 18.55
C GLY A 133 14.85 8.23 18.63
N SER A 134 15.33 8.77 17.51
CA SER A 134 16.06 10.03 17.44
C SER A 134 15.32 11.12 16.67
N ASP A 135 15.68 12.37 16.97
CA ASP A 135 15.17 13.59 16.35
C ASP A 135 16.28 14.43 15.71
N TYR A 136 17.46 13.85 15.49
CA TYR A 136 18.66 14.54 15.01
C TYR A 136 19.23 13.97 13.70
N ASP A 137 18.37 13.36 12.89
CA ASP A 137 18.66 12.79 11.57
C ASP A 137 17.86 13.51 10.46
N LEU A 138 17.92 12.96 9.24
CA LEU A 138 17.20 13.50 8.10
C LEU A 138 15.68 13.27 8.22
N HIS A 139 15.27 12.08 8.70
CA HIS A 139 13.88 11.67 8.82
C HIS A 139 13.04 12.68 9.59
N TYR A 140 13.54 13.20 10.72
CA TYR A 140 12.83 14.24 11.47
C TYR A 140 12.39 15.39 10.56
N TYR A 141 13.30 15.94 9.75
CA TYR A 141 12.99 17.11 8.93
C TYR A 141 12.03 16.77 7.80
N LEU A 142 12.14 15.55 7.26
CA LEU A 142 11.27 15.03 6.22
C LEU A 142 9.81 14.93 6.69
N ILE A 143 9.56 14.50 7.93
CA ILE A 143 8.20 14.36 8.48
C ILE A 143 7.59 15.67 9.02
N MET A 144 8.35 16.78 9.08
CA MET A 144 7.79 18.06 9.52
C MET A 144 6.72 18.56 8.55
N ALA A 145 5.57 19.02 9.08
CA ALA A 145 4.49 19.53 8.27
C ALA A 145 4.93 20.70 7.36
N LYS A 146 4.37 20.76 6.15
CA LYS A 146 4.76 21.73 5.10
C LYS A 146 4.52 23.19 5.50
N ASN A 147 3.64 23.45 6.44
CA ASN A 147 3.32 24.77 6.97
C ASN A 147 4.24 25.24 8.12
N VAL A 148 5.11 24.38 8.66
CA VAL A 148 6.00 24.75 9.77
C VAL A 148 7.11 25.70 9.28
N GLY A 149 7.19 26.88 9.89
CA GLY A 149 8.17 27.92 9.56
C GLY A 149 9.60 27.67 10.08
N ASP A 150 10.10 26.44 9.95
CA ASP A 150 11.46 26.08 10.37
C ASP A 150 12.50 26.32 9.26
N ILE A 151 13.61 26.99 9.60
CA ILE A 151 14.66 27.37 8.65
C ILE A 151 15.47 26.14 8.23
N GLY A 152 15.80 25.26 9.18
CA GLY A 152 16.52 24.01 8.92
C GLY A 152 15.76 23.13 7.95
N ARG A 153 14.45 22.96 8.17
CA ARG A 153 13.52 22.23 7.31
C ARG A 153 13.52 22.73 5.87
N MET A 154 13.36 24.05 5.65
CA MET A 154 13.41 24.62 4.30
C MET A 154 14.76 24.35 3.62
N LYS A 155 15.85 24.41 4.39
CA LYS A 155 17.19 24.15 3.87
C LYS A 155 17.42 22.68 3.56
N ILE A 156 16.94 21.77 4.41
CA ILE A 156 16.95 20.32 4.16
C ILE A 156 16.17 20.00 2.91
N ARG A 157 14.96 20.56 2.73
CA ARG A 157 14.19 20.40 1.50
C ARG A 157 15.00 20.76 0.26
N ASP A 158 15.59 21.96 0.25
CA ASP A 158 16.34 22.47 -0.90
C ASP A 158 17.62 21.65 -1.18
N LEU A 159 18.26 21.12 -0.14
CA LEU A 159 19.44 20.26 -0.25
C LEU A 159 19.10 18.83 -0.70
N THR A 160 17.96 18.29 -0.28
CA THR A 160 17.55 16.91 -0.56
C THR A 160 16.93 16.75 -1.95
N LYS A 161 16.15 17.75 -2.42
CA LYS A 161 15.40 17.67 -3.69
C LYS A 161 16.25 17.31 -4.93
N PRO A 162 17.45 17.87 -5.14
CA PRO A 162 18.31 17.47 -6.26
C PRO A 162 18.70 15.99 -6.22
N TRP A 163 18.90 15.40 -5.03
CA TRP A 163 19.30 14.00 -4.89
C TRP A 163 18.14 13.04 -5.08
N TYR A 164 16.92 13.45 -4.72
CA TYR A 164 15.71 12.72 -5.07
C TYR A 164 15.54 12.65 -6.60
N GLY A 165 15.68 13.78 -7.30
CA GLY A 165 15.62 13.84 -8.77
C GLY A 165 16.77 13.11 -9.48
N LEU A 166 17.91 12.89 -8.81
CA LEU A 166 19.01 12.06 -9.31
C LEU A 166 18.86 10.57 -8.93
N THR A 167 17.71 10.18 -8.39
CA THR A 167 17.35 8.81 -8.02
C THR A 167 18.40 8.16 -7.10
N ASN A 168 18.95 8.91 -6.14
CA ASN A 168 19.83 8.31 -5.13
C ASN A 168 18.98 7.36 -4.25
N PRO A 169 19.30 6.06 -4.18
CA PRO A 169 18.40 5.06 -3.61
C PRO A 169 18.06 5.36 -2.14
N ASN A 170 19.05 5.74 -1.32
CA ASN A 170 18.83 6.03 0.09
C ASN A 170 17.92 7.25 0.30
N ILE A 171 18.12 8.31 -0.51
CA ILE A 171 17.29 9.52 -0.44
C ILE A 171 15.88 9.26 -0.95
N VAL A 172 15.73 8.52 -2.06
CA VAL A 172 14.42 8.12 -2.60
C VAL A 172 13.67 7.34 -1.54
N THR A 173 14.24 6.28 -0.98
CA THR A 173 13.62 5.51 0.11
C THR A 173 13.28 6.39 1.31
N ALA A 174 14.17 7.27 1.76
CA ALA A 174 13.92 8.12 2.93
C ALA A 174 12.79 9.12 2.70
N VAL A 175 12.71 9.74 1.52
CA VAL A 175 11.65 10.69 1.16
C VAL A 175 10.33 9.97 0.98
N ASP A 176 10.31 8.87 0.22
CA ASP A 176 9.09 8.13 -0.09
C ASP A 176 8.46 7.51 1.17
N ASN A 177 9.29 7.02 2.10
CA ASN A 177 8.80 6.47 3.38
C ASN A 177 8.33 7.56 4.35
N ALA A 178 8.84 8.80 4.24
CA ALA A 178 8.50 9.88 5.13
C ALA A 178 7.31 10.72 4.63
N CYS A 179 7.06 10.78 3.32
CA CYS A 179 5.92 11.54 2.80
C CYS A 179 4.60 10.95 3.31
N CYS A 180 3.68 11.83 3.67
CA CYS A 180 2.36 11.52 4.23
C CYS A 180 2.40 10.85 5.62
N PHE A 181 3.50 11.00 6.36
CA PHE A 181 3.53 10.70 7.79
C PHE A 181 2.37 11.41 8.52
N ASN A 182 1.60 10.67 9.33
CA ASN A 182 0.37 11.12 10.00
C ASN A 182 -0.71 11.69 9.06
N ASN A 183 -0.73 11.31 7.79
CA ASN A 183 -1.70 11.77 6.79
C ASN A 183 -1.63 13.29 6.51
N GLU A 184 -0.46 13.90 6.71
CA GLU A 184 -0.23 15.32 6.46
C GLU A 184 0.78 15.54 5.34
N VAL A 185 0.54 16.55 4.49
CA VAL A 185 1.54 17.01 3.51
C VAL A 185 2.71 17.63 4.26
N ASN A 186 3.86 16.96 4.21
CA ASN A 186 5.07 17.30 4.96
C ASN A 186 6.23 17.70 4.04
N THR A 187 7.43 17.88 4.59
CA THR A 187 8.63 18.28 3.84
C THR A 187 9.02 17.26 2.77
N ALA A 188 8.92 15.95 3.07
CA ALA A 188 9.16 14.90 2.09
C ALA A 188 8.19 15.01 0.92
N CYS A 189 6.93 15.33 1.19
CA CYS A 189 5.94 15.58 0.14
C CYS A 189 6.27 16.80 -0.74
N ASP A 190 6.89 17.84 -0.18
CA ASP A 190 7.38 18.99 -0.97
C ASP A 190 8.60 18.63 -1.85
N ILE A 191 9.34 17.58 -1.47
CA ILE A 191 10.49 17.07 -2.22
C ILE A 191 10.05 16.20 -3.39
N ASN A 192 9.11 15.27 -3.17
CA ASN A 192 8.57 14.37 -4.20
C ASN A 192 7.42 14.99 -5.02
N ASP A 193 7.14 16.28 -4.82
CA ASP A 193 6.07 17.04 -5.50
C ASP A 193 4.64 16.53 -5.24
N THR A 194 4.43 15.80 -4.14
CA THR A 194 3.11 15.41 -3.62
C THR A 194 2.29 16.62 -3.17
N THR A 195 1.06 16.71 -3.70
CA THR A 195 0.11 17.77 -3.33
C THR A 195 -1.01 17.33 -2.41
N GLU A 196 -1.24 16.02 -2.28
CA GLU A 196 -2.29 15.43 -1.45
C GLU A 196 -1.75 14.22 -0.66
N CYS A 197 -2.13 14.14 0.62
CA CYS A 197 -1.87 12.98 1.46
C CYS A 197 -3.19 12.40 1.95
N VAL A 198 -3.62 11.31 1.31
CA VAL A 198 -4.73 10.50 1.80
C VAL A 198 -4.13 9.46 2.74
N GLY A 199 -4.66 9.39 3.96
CA GLY A 199 -4.23 8.37 4.90
C GLY A 199 -4.64 6.97 4.45
N SER A 200 -3.88 5.96 4.87
CA SER A 200 -4.37 4.59 4.71
C SER A 200 -5.58 4.38 5.63
N TRP A 201 -6.64 3.79 5.09
CA TRP A 201 -7.84 3.43 5.84
C TRP A 201 -8.52 2.24 5.21
N ILE A 202 -9.27 1.51 6.02
CA ILE A 202 -10.07 0.36 5.60
C ILE A 202 -11.44 0.49 6.25
N LYS A 203 -12.48 0.20 5.48
CA LYS A 203 -13.87 0.31 5.90
C LYS A 203 -14.69 -0.85 5.35
N HIS A 204 -15.69 -1.23 6.13
CA HIS A 204 -16.57 -2.35 5.85
C HIS A 204 -18.03 -1.92 5.95
N TRP A 205 -18.89 -2.47 5.09
CA TRP A 205 -20.34 -2.28 5.14
C TRP A 205 -21.06 -3.56 4.76
N GLY A 206 -22.06 -3.95 5.53
CA GLY A 206 -22.94 -5.06 5.19
C GLY A 206 -23.84 -5.42 6.36
N GLY A 207 -24.76 -6.33 6.11
CA GLY A 207 -25.65 -6.92 7.09
C GLY A 207 -25.47 -8.44 7.14
N THR A 208 -26.53 -9.15 7.50
CA THR A 208 -26.47 -10.62 7.61
C THR A 208 -26.46 -11.36 6.27
N GLY A 209 -26.43 -10.64 5.15
CA GLY A 209 -26.44 -11.18 3.80
C GLY A 209 -25.03 -11.38 3.23
N GLN A 210 -24.95 -11.59 1.92
CA GLN A 210 -23.72 -11.37 1.17
C GLN A 210 -23.79 -9.95 0.58
N ASP A 211 -22.83 -9.11 0.92
CA ASP A 211 -22.72 -7.74 0.45
C ASP A 211 -21.32 -7.56 -0.15
N MET A 212 -21.24 -7.10 -1.40
CA MET A 212 -19.98 -7.07 -2.14
C MET A 212 -19.76 -5.72 -2.79
N GLY A 213 -18.57 -5.13 -2.59
CA GLY A 213 -18.05 -4.06 -3.42
C GLY A 213 -17.26 -4.65 -4.58
N VAL A 214 -17.48 -4.12 -5.78
CA VAL A 214 -16.98 -4.75 -7.01
C VAL A 214 -16.20 -3.74 -7.86
N GLY A 215 -16.83 -2.62 -8.21
CA GLY A 215 -16.20 -1.55 -8.98
C GLY A 215 -15.90 -0.31 -8.13
N ILE A 216 -14.83 0.41 -8.44
CA ILE A 216 -14.42 1.63 -7.74
C ILE A 216 -14.03 2.74 -8.71
N GLU A 217 -14.44 3.98 -8.42
CA GLU A 217 -14.10 5.15 -9.22
C GLU A 217 -13.76 6.35 -8.32
N VAL A 218 -12.81 7.20 -8.72
CA VAL A 218 -12.33 8.35 -7.95
C VAL A 218 -12.65 9.65 -8.67
N VAL A 219 -13.63 10.41 -8.15
CA VAL A 219 -13.99 11.73 -8.69
C VAL A 219 -13.70 12.83 -7.69
N GLY A 220 -12.60 13.54 -7.91
CA GLY A 220 -12.17 14.66 -7.07
C GLY A 220 -11.79 14.22 -5.65
N ASN A 221 -12.59 14.65 -4.67
CA ASN A 221 -12.38 14.33 -3.24
C ASN A 221 -13.24 13.14 -2.78
N TYR A 222 -13.87 12.42 -3.71
CA TYR A 222 -14.78 11.33 -3.39
C TYR A 222 -14.37 10.06 -4.10
N ILE A 223 -14.70 8.95 -3.45
CA ILE A 223 -14.63 7.60 -4.00
C ILE A 223 -16.06 7.10 -4.15
N PHE A 224 -16.32 6.40 -5.25
CA PHE A 224 -17.57 5.75 -5.54
C PHE A 224 -17.33 4.25 -5.62
N VAL A 225 -18.08 3.47 -4.85
CA VAL A 225 -18.04 2.00 -4.89
C VAL A 225 -19.39 1.50 -5.37
N VAL A 226 -19.38 0.64 -6.39
CA VAL A 226 -20.55 -0.07 -6.89
C VAL A 226 -20.43 -1.56 -6.53
N GLY A 227 -21.58 -2.20 -6.33
CA GLY A 227 -21.65 -3.63 -6.15
C GLY A 227 -23.09 -4.07 -5.92
N TYR A 228 -23.28 -5.09 -5.10
CA TYR A 228 -24.61 -5.59 -4.73
C TYR A 228 -24.71 -5.99 -3.27
N GLU A 229 -25.94 -5.98 -2.77
CA GLU A 229 -26.31 -6.45 -1.43
C GLU A 229 -27.38 -7.54 -1.55
N PHE A 230 -27.37 -8.57 -0.71
CA PHE A 230 -28.48 -9.51 -0.64
C PHE A 230 -29.53 -9.03 0.38
N SER A 231 -30.75 -8.78 -0.07
CA SER A 231 -31.86 -8.56 0.87
C SER A 231 -32.32 -9.87 1.51
N SER A 232 -33.03 -9.78 2.64
CA SER A 232 -33.61 -10.92 3.38
C SER A 232 -34.48 -11.87 2.54
N ASN A 233 -34.77 -11.49 1.29
CA ASN A 233 -35.65 -12.16 0.36
C ASN A 233 -34.88 -12.80 -0.82
N THR A 234 -33.57 -13.04 -0.68
CA THR A 234 -32.70 -13.78 -1.64
C THR A 234 -32.38 -13.07 -2.96
N HIS A 235 -32.66 -11.77 -3.11
CA HIS A 235 -32.35 -11.00 -4.33
C HIS A 235 -31.16 -10.07 -4.12
N ARG A 236 -30.36 -9.87 -5.19
CA ARG A 236 -29.26 -8.90 -5.24
C ARG A 236 -29.81 -7.50 -5.48
N GLU A 237 -29.39 -6.51 -4.71
CA GLU A 237 -29.77 -5.11 -4.89
C GLU A 237 -28.51 -4.31 -5.19
N MET A 238 -28.45 -3.68 -6.37
CA MET A 238 -27.30 -2.86 -6.72
C MET A 238 -27.24 -1.63 -5.82
N PHE A 239 -26.05 -1.31 -5.31
CA PHE A 239 -25.81 -0.07 -4.59
C PHE A 239 -24.76 0.80 -5.26
N LEU A 240 -24.84 2.11 -4.98
CA LEU A 240 -23.75 3.05 -5.13
C LEU A 240 -23.43 3.68 -3.78
N LEU A 241 -22.18 3.56 -3.36
CA LEU A 241 -21.66 4.10 -2.10
C LEU A 241 -20.71 5.25 -2.41
N LYS A 242 -20.95 6.43 -1.84
CA LYS A 242 -20.06 7.59 -1.93
C LYS A 242 -19.31 7.79 -0.63
N LEU A 243 -17.99 7.85 -0.71
CA LEU A 243 -17.08 8.00 0.43
C LEU A 243 -16.23 9.27 0.28
N ASN A 244 -15.86 9.87 1.40
CA ASN A 244 -14.78 10.86 1.42
C ASN A 244 -13.45 10.16 1.15
N LYS A 245 -12.72 10.61 0.12
CA LYS A 245 -11.44 10.02 -0.28
C LYS A 245 -10.41 10.05 0.85
N ALA A 246 -10.42 11.13 1.64
CA ALA A 246 -9.41 11.38 2.68
C ALA A 246 -9.44 10.39 3.86
N ASP A 247 -10.61 9.89 4.26
CA ASP A 247 -10.78 9.11 5.50
C ASP A 247 -11.76 7.93 5.40
N GLY A 248 -12.33 7.70 4.21
CA GLY A 248 -13.30 6.63 3.95
C GLY A 248 -14.66 6.85 4.62
N THR A 249 -14.94 8.03 5.18
CA THR A 249 -16.24 8.27 5.82
C THR A 249 -17.36 8.30 4.79
N THR A 250 -18.46 7.61 5.09
CA THR A 250 -19.62 7.54 4.19
C THR A 250 -20.30 8.90 4.06
N VAL A 251 -20.44 9.38 2.83
CA VAL A 251 -21.24 10.56 2.49
C VAL A 251 -22.70 10.15 2.31
N TRP A 252 -22.94 9.15 1.47
CA TRP A 252 -24.25 8.51 1.31
C TRP A 252 -24.10 7.13 0.65
N LYS A 253 -25.15 6.30 0.80
CA LYS A 253 -25.33 5.03 0.08
C LYS A 253 -26.72 5.02 -0.53
N LYS A 254 -26.85 4.55 -1.77
CA LYS A 254 -28.12 4.45 -2.49
C LYS A 254 -28.26 3.08 -3.12
N ARG A 255 -29.49 2.57 -3.15
CA ARG A 255 -29.87 1.34 -3.86
C ARG A 255 -30.60 1.66 -5.16
N TYR A 256 -30.46 0.77 -6.14
CA TYR A 256 -31.10 0.83 -7.45
C TYR A 256 -31.66 -0.57 -7.76
N GLY A 257 -32.96 -0.66 -8.11
CA GLY A 257 -33.65 -1.95 -8.31
C GLY A 257 -35.06 -2.04 -7.70
N ASP A 258 -35.48 -1.08 -6.87
CA ASP A 258 -36.78 -1.16 -6.14
C ASP A 258 -38.00 -0.54 -6.87
N ASP A 259 -37.88 -0.15 -8.14
CA ASP A 259 -39.03 0.34 -8.91
C ASP A 259 -40.03 -0.80 -9.16
N ALA A 260 -41.33 -0.50 -9.28
CA ALA A 260 -42.38 -1.51 -9.56
C ALA A 260 -42.18 -2.34 -10.86
N TYR A 261 -41.20 -1.95 -11.69
CA TYR A 261 -40.73 -2.72 -12.85
C TYR A 261 -39.76 -3.86 -12.47
N PHE A 262 -38.99 -3.68 -11.38
CA PHE A 262 -37.86 -4.51 -10.93
C PHE A 262 -38.11 -5.22 -9.57
N ALA A 263 -39.24 -4.94 -8.91
CA ALA A 263 -39.56 -5.35 -7.53
C ALA A 263 -39.53 -6.87 -7.18
N ASN A 264 -39.11 -7.76 -8.09
CA ASN A 264 -38.94 -9.19 -7.86
C ASN A 264 -37.58 -9.73 -8.37
N PHE A 265 -36.61 -8.88 -8.71
CA PHE A 265 -35.42 -9.28 -9.47
C PHE A 265 -34.13 -8.73 -8.85
N GLY A 266 -33.02 -9.40 -9.12
CA GLY A 266 -31.74 -9.06 -8.52
C GLY A 266 -30.82 -8.30 -9.47
N GLU A 267 -30.46 -7.04 -9.15
CA GLU A 267 -29.45 -6.26 -9.86
C GLU A 267 -28.07 -6.40 -9.20
N ALA A 268 -27.03 -6.57 -10.02
CA ALA A 268 -25.63 -6.49 -9.59
C ALA A 268 -24.85 -5.54 -10.51
N GLY A 269 -24.21 -4.53 -9.92
CA GLY A 269 -23.28 -3.64 -10.63
C GLY A 269 -21.86 -4.19 -10.59
N PHE A 270 -21.19 -4.22 -11.73
CA PHE A 270 -19.86 -4.85 -11.87
C PHE A 270 -18.73 -3.88 -12.19
N ALA A 271 -19.02 -2.76 -12.85
CA ALA A 271 -18.04 -1.73 -13.19
C ALA A 271 -18.66 -0.34 -13.25
N ILE A 272 -17.83 0.67 -13.03
CA ILE A 272 -18.17 2.08 -12.94
C ILE A 272 -17.08 2.93 -13.60
N ASP A 273 -17.46 3.94 -14.37
CA ASP A 273 -16.50 4.91 -14.90
C ASP A 273 -17.12 6.33 -14.89
N ALA A 274 -16.29 7.34 -14.71
CA ALA A 274 -16.68 8.74 -14.65
C ALA A 274 -16.63 9.45 -16.01
N SER A 275 -17.51 10.43 -16.21
CA SER A 275 -17.33 11.37 -17.32
C SER A 275 -16.08 12.23 -17.12
N PRO A 276 -15.38 12.65 -18.19
CA PRO A 276 -14.16 13.47 -18.07
C PRO A 276 -14.34 14.80 -17.32
N ASP A 277 -15.57 15.32 -17.27
CA ASP A 277 -15.93 16.53 -16.53
C ASP A 277 -16.26 16.27 -15.04
N GLY A 278 -16.25 15.02 -14.60
CA GLY A 278 -16.56 14.58 -13.24
C GLY A 278 -18.00 14.83 -12.80
N GLN A 279 -18.93 15.05 -13.74
CA GLN A 279 -20.35 15.32 -13.41
C GLN A 279 -21.21 14.06 -13.37
N TYR A 280 -20.83 13.02 -14.10
CA TYR A 280 -21.59 11.79 -14.26
C TYR A 280 -20.76 10.55 -13.96
N LEU A 281 -21.44 9.52 -13.47
CA LEU A 281 -20.93 8.16 -13.36
C LEU A 281 -21.76 7.28 -14.29
N TYR A 282 -21.10 6.34 -14.94
CA TYR A 282 -21.71 5.31 -15.76
C TYR A 282 -21.47 3.96 -15.10
N VAL A 283 -22.51 3.16 -14.98
CA VAL A 283 -22.43 1.86 -14.31
C VAL A 283 -23.03 0.80 -15.21
N THR A 284 -22.36 -0.34 -15.33
CA THR A 284 -22.87 -1.53 -16.01
C THR A 284 -23.00 -2.71 -15.04
N GLY A 285 -23.79 -3.69 -15.42
CA GLY A 285 -23.90 -4.94 -14.69
C GLY A 285 -24.97 -5.86 -15.25
N THR A 286 -25.56 -6.66 -14.38
CA THR A 286 -26.61 -7.61 -14.71
C THR A 286 -27.90 -7.35 -13.92
N SER A 287 -29.05 -7.57 -14.55
CA SER A 287 -30.37 -7.61 -13.91
C SER A 287 -31.06 -8.92 -14.29
N ASN A 288 -31.90 -9.46 -13.40
CA ASN A 288 -32.77 -10.58 -13.74
C ASN A 288 -34.04 -10.02 -14.40
N GLU A 289 -34.48 -10.59 -15.53
CA GLU A 289 -35.75 -10.17 -16.15
C GLU A 289 -36.88 -11.18 -15.86
N PRO A 290 -38.16 -10.75 -15.89
CA PRO A 290 -39.29 -11.64 -16.03
C PRO A 290 -39.24 -12.26 -17.43
N VAL A 291 -38.59 -13.41 -17.57
CA VAL A 291 -38.72 -14.17 -18.81
C VAL A 291 -40.20 -14.52 -18.98
N ALA A 292 -40.74 -14.35 -20.20
CA ALA A 292 -42.10 -14.81 -20.54
C ALA A 292 -42.31 -16.32 -20.26
N ASN A 293 -41.22 -17.05 -20.04
CA ASN A 293 -41.17 -18.43 -19.59
C ASN A 293 -40.62 -18.51 -18.14
N PRO A 294 -41.45 -18.78 -17.12
CA PRO A 294 -41.03 -18.83 -15.70
C PRO A 294 -40.11 -20.01 -15.33
N ASN A 295 -39.57 -20.75 -16.31
CA ASN A 295 -38.67 -21.88 -16.10
C ASN A 295 -37.21 -21.58 -16.49
N LEU A 296 -36.85 -20.33 -16.80
CA LEU A 296 -35.49 -19.94 -17.19
C LEU A 296 -35.03 -18.73 -16.37
N ASP A 297 -33.89 -18.86 -15.69
CA ASP A 297 -33.17 -17.74 -15.09
C ASP A 297 -32.34 -17.08 -16.20
N SER A 298 -32.73 -15.87 -16.65
CA SER A 298 -31.99 -15.12 -17.67
C SER A 298 -31.53 -13.77 -17.12
N PHE A 299 -30.27 -13.46 -17.36
CA PHE A 299 -29.62 -12.20 -16.99
C PHE A 299 -29.56 -11.27 -18.20
N VAL A 300 -29.71 -9.96 -17.96
CA VAL A 300 -29.59 -8.93 -19.00
C VAL A 300 -28.62 -7.84 -18.62
N THR A 301 -27.95 -7.26 -19.63
CA THR A 301 -27.06 -6.11 -19.42
C THR A 301 -27.87 -4.85 -19.17
N PHE A 302 -27.57 -4.13 -18.09
CA PHE A 302 -28.06 -2.76 -17.89
C PHE A 302 -26.91 -1.75 -17.96
N VAL A 303 -27.26 -0.50 -18.29
CA VAL A 303 -26.37 0.66 -18.14
C VAL A 303 -27.12 1.79 -17.45
N LEU A 304 -26.52 2.37 -16.41
CA LEU A 304 -27.01 3.56 -15.71
C LEU A 304 -26.11 4.76 -15.98
N LYS A 305 -26.71 5.94 -16.08
CA LYS A 305 -26.02 7.22 -15.92
C LYS A 305 -26.51 7.93 -14.68
N LEU A 306 -25.60 8.24 -13.76
CA LEU A 306 -25.88 8.78 -12.43
C LEU A 306 -25.19 10.13 -12.25
N ASN A 307 -25.80 11.06 -11.52
CA ASN A 307 -25.16 12.33 -11.17
C ASN A 307 -24.17 12.14 -10.01
N VAL A 308 -22.93 12.62 -10.17
CA VAL A 308 -21.87 12.55 -9.12
C VAL A 308 -22.26 13.30 -7.84
N SER A 309 -23.01 14.40 -7.99
CA SER A 309 -23.36 15.30 -6.89
C SER A 309 -24.24 14.61 -5.85
N ASP A 310 -25.31 13.95 -6.31
CA ASP A 310 -26.36 13.43 -5.45
C ASP A 310 -26.69 11.96 -5.70
N GLY A 311 -26.15 11.30 -6.72
CA GLY A 311 -26.49 9.93 -7.08
C GLY A 311 -27.92 9.79 -7.64
N SER A 312 -28.47 10.80 -8.31
CA SER A 312 -29.76 10.68 -9.00
C SER A 312 -29.58 10.08 -10.39
N LYS A 313 -30.53 9.23 -10.80
CA LYS A 313 -30.58 8.60 -12.14
C LYS A 313 -30.87 9.66 -13.21
N SER A 314 -29.92 9.89 -14.11
CA SER A 314 -30.13 10.69 -15.33
C SER A 314 -30.86 9.86 -16.39
N TRP A 315 -30.40 8.63 -16.62
CA TRP A 315 -31.10 7.62 -17.41
C TRP A 315 -30.69 6.20 -17.01
N ALA A 316 -31.51 5.22 -17.39
CA ALA A 316 -31.21 3.80 -17.33
C ALA A 316 -31.59 3.14 -18.65
N LYS A 317 -30.81 2.16 -19.09
CA LYS A 317 -31.06 1.33 -20.28
C LYS A 317 -30.86 -0.12 -19.91
N ILE A 318 -31.73 -0.97 -20.46
CA ILE A 318 -31.57 -2.43 -20.44
C ILE A 318 -31.38 -2.84 -21.89
N PHE A 319 -30.42 -3.73 -22.11
CA PHE A 319 -30.11 -4.31 -23.41
C PHE A 319 -30.51 -5.78 -23.35
N ASP A 320 -31.77 -6.01 -23.68
CA ASP A 320 -32.39 -7.33 -23.82
C ASP A 320 -32.69 -7.60 -25.31
N ASN A 321 -32.49 -8.85 -25.74
CA ASN A 321 -32.77 -9.30 -27.10
C ASN A 321 -34.04 -10.20 -27.20
N GLN A 322 -34.85 -10.30 -26.14
CA GLN A 322 -36.19 -10.93 -26.08
C GLN A 322 -36.27 -12.38 -26.56
N THR A 323 -35.12 -13.03 -26.72
CA THR A 323 -35.00 -14.44 -27.11
C THR A 323 -34.19 -15.12 -26.00
N GLU A 324 -34.24 -16.45 -25.86
CA GLU A 324 -33.87 -17.22 -24.64
C GLU A 324 -32.37 -17.13 -24.22
N TRP A 325 -31.83 -15.94 -23.99
CA TRP A 325 -30.40 -15.66 -23.96
C TRP A 325 -29.98 -14.91 -22.69
N ASP A 326 -28.73 -15.11 -22.29
CA ASP A 326 -28.10 -14.44 -21.15
C ASP A 326 -27.14 -13.36 -21.68
N THR A 327 -27.30 -12.11 -21.24
CA THR A 327 -26.35 -11.05 -21.53
C THR A 327 -25.85 -10.41 -20.23
N ARG A 328 -24.55 -10.16 -20.15
CA ARG A 328 -23.93 -9.57 -18.95
C ARG A 328 -22.96 -8.49 -19.35
N GLY A 329 -23.08 -7.30 -18.76
CA GLY A 329 -22.07 -6.26 -18.92
C GLY A 329 -21.01 -6.41 -17.84
N HIS A 330 -19.77 -6.75 -18.22
CA HIS A 330 -18.67 -6.97 -17.29
C HIS A 330 -17.89 -5.70 -16.98
N ASN A 331 -17.67 -4.84 -17.98
CA ASN A 331 -16.93 -3.59 -17.77
C ASN A 331 -17.49 -2.45 -18.64
N ILE A 332 -17.24 -1.21 -18.20
CA ILE A 332 -17.71 0.01 -18.82
C ILE A 332 -16.56 1.02 -18.90
N ALA A 333 -16.46 1.75 -20.02
CA ALA A 333 -15.49 2.83 -20.15
C ALA A 333 -16.07 4.02 -20.92
N VAL A 334 -15.70 5.23 -20.52
CA VAL A 334 -16.15 6.49 -21.11
C VAL A 334 -15.08 7.01 -22.05
N SER A 335 -15.49 7.43 -23.24
CA SER A 335 -14.60 8.09 -24.20
C SER A 335 -13.94 9.35 -23.60
N PRO A 336 -12.68 9.68 -23.97
CA PRO A 336 -11.99 10.85 -23.45
C PRO A 336 -12.69 12.20 -23.70
N ASP A 337 -13.56 12.27 -24.72
CA ASP A 337 -14.36 13.45 -25.02
C ASP A 337 -15.73 13.48 -24.31
N GLY A 338 -16.07 12.40 -23.59
CA GLY A 338 -17.32 12.23 -22.84
C GLY A 338 -18.56 12.01 -23.70
N ASN A 339 -18.42 11.85 -25.02
CA ASN A 339 -19.56 11.75 -25.93
C ASN A 339 -20.11 10.32 -26.05
N TYR A 340 -19.29 9.32 -25.73
CA TYR A 340 -19.60 7.91 -25.86
C TYR A 340 -19.25 7.11 -24.61
N VAL A 341 -19.95 6.01 -24.45
CA VAL A 341 -19.76 5.01 -23.41
C VAL A 341 -19.65 3.65 -24.08
N TYR A 342 -18.66 2.87 -23.68
CA TYR A 342 -18.38 1.54 -24.19
C TYR A 342 -18.68 0.50 -23.12
N VAL A 343 -19.31 -0.60 -23.50
CA VAL A 343 -19.64 -1.71 -22.58
C VAL A 343 -19.12 -3.00 -23.17
N SER A 344 -18.30 -3.72 -22.42
CA SER A 344 -17.85 -5.07 -22.76
C SER A 344 -18.57 -6.11 -21.90
N GLY A 345 -18.72 -7.33 -22.44
CA GLY A 345 -19.47 -8.33 -21.72
C GLY A 345 -19.54 -9.70 -22.40
N LEU A 346 -20.56 -10.44 -21.99
CA LEU A 346 -20.93 -11.76 -22.48
C LEU A 346 -22.33 -11.74 -23.11
N TYR A 347 -22.49 -12.55 -24.14
CA TYR A 347 -23.73 -12.98 -24.74
C TYR A 347 -23.75 -14.51 -24.83
N ALA A 348 -24.58 -15.20 -24.05
CA ALA A 348 -24.66 -16.66 -24.10
C ALA A 348 -25.98 -17.15 -24.70
N ASN A 349 -25.84 -18.13 -25.59
CA ASN A 349 -26.95 -18.74 -26.32
C ASN A 349 -27.37 -20.08 -25.65
N ALA A 350 -28.64 -20.21 -25.25
CA ALA A 350 -29.17 -21.42 -24.59
C ALA A 350 -29.15 -22.69 -25.47
N ALA A 351 -29.08 -22.57 -26.80
CA ALA A 351 -29.05 -23.70 -27.72
C ALA A 351 -27.64 -24.35 -27.82
N ASP A 352 -26.57 -23.56 -27.68
CA ASP A 352 -25.19 -24.02 -27.84
C ASP A 352 -24.40 -24.04 -26.52
N ALA A 353 -24.96 -23.49 -25.43
CA ALA A 353 -24.35 -23.36 -24.10
C ALA A 353 -22.99 -22.65 -24.10
N LYS A 354 -22.72 -21.87 -25.15
CA LYS A 354 -21.48 -21.11 -25.35
C LYS A 354 -21.72 -19.61 -25.34
N GLY A 355 -20.76 -18.89 -24.78
CA GLY A 355 -20.70 -17.45 -24.69
C GLY A 355 -19.93 -16.82 -25.85
N ASP A 356 -20.47 -15.74 -26.40
CA ASP A 356 -19.78 -14.81 -27.29
C ASP A 356 -19.48 -13.51 -26.52
N GLY A 357 -18.32 -12.90 -26.77
CA GLY A 357 -17.98 -11.60 -26.23
C GLY A 357 -18.82 -10.51 -26.88
N ILE A 358 -19.33 -9.56 -26.10
CA ILE A 358 -20.00 -8.37 -26.65
C ILE A 358 -19.19 -7.12 -26.39
N LEU A 359 -19.22 -6.22 -27.37
CA LEU A 359 -18.78 -4.84 -27.22
C LEU A 359 -19.85 -3.93 -27.81
N MET A 360 -20.32 -2.97 -27.03
CA MET A 360 -21.32 -1.99 -27.43
C MET A 360 -20.81 -0.58 -27.22
N ARG A 361 -21.16 0.34 -28.14
CA ARG A 361 -21.01 1.79 -27.97
C ARG A 361 -22.38 2.44 -27.87
N LEU A 362 -22.52 3.27 -26.85
CA LEU A 362 -23.68 4.13 -26.62
C LEU A 362 -23.24 5.59 -26.73
N ALA A 363 -24.12 6.48 -27.20
CA ALA A 363 -23.93 7.90 -27.01
C ALA A 363 -24.16 8.28 -25.54
N SER A 364 -23.68 9.46 -25.12
CA SER A 364 -23.75 9.94 -23.73
C SER A 364 -25.18 10.13 -23.19
N ASP A 365 -26.19 10.16 -24.07
CA ASP A 365 -27.62 10.16 -23.75
C ASP A 365 -28.24 8.75 -23.62
N GLY A 366 -27.43 7.71 -23.79
CA GLY A 366 -27.81 6.30 -23.70
C GLY A 366 -28.45 5.74 -24.97
N SER A 367 -28.43 6.47 -26.09
CA SER A 367 -28.83 5.90 -27.37
C SER A 367 -27.79 4.90 -27.87
N TYR A 368 -28.26 3.76 -28.39
CA TYR A 368 -27.41 2.76 -29.02
C TYR A 368 -26.84 3.30 -30.33
N ASP A 369 -25.53 3.11 -30.53
CA ASP A 369 -24.82 3.54 -31.74
C ASP A 369 -24.40 2.33 -32.58
N TRP A 370 -23.50 1.50 -32.04
CA TRP A 370 -23.12 0.22 -32.65
C TRP A 370 -22.78 -0.82 -31.59
N GLY A 371 -22.74 -2.08 -32.03
CA GLY A 371 -22.30 -3.21 -31.23
C GLY A 371 -21.74 -4.29 -32.15
N VAL A 372 -20.85 -5.08 -31.58
CA VAL A 372 -20.16 -6.18 -32.25
C VAL A 372 -20.17 -7.39 -31.31
N TYR A 373 -20.29 -8.55 -31.93
CA TYR A 373 -20.22 -9.85 -31.27
C TYR A 373 -18.89 -10.50 -31.66
N TYR A 374 -18.17 -11.00 -30.67
CA TYR A 374 -16.91 -11.71 -30.81
C TYR A 374 -17.13 -13.15 -30.40
N GLY A 375 -17.33 -14.00 -31.40
CA GLY A 375 -17.77 -15.37 -31.19
C GLY A 375 -17.32 -16.32 -32.28
N GLY A 376 -17.15 -17.58 -31.91
CA GLY A 376 -16.73 -18.68 -32.75
C GLY A 376 -17.43 -19.99 -32.40
N ASN A 377 -16.68 -21.08 -32.36
CA ASN A 377 -17.20 -22.37 -31.91
C ASN A 377 -16.85 -22.63 -30.43
N GLY A 378 -16.19 -21.70 -29.73
CA GLY A 378 -15.73 -21.82 -28.34
C GLY A 378 -16.49 -20.87 -27.42
N ASP A 379 -16.06 -20.77 -26.16
CA ASP A 379 -16.46 -19.68 -25.27
C ASP A 379 -15.52 -18.49 -25.48
N GLU A 380 -16.11 -17.33 -25.76
CA GLU A 380 -15.47 -16.04 -25.87
C GLU A 380 -16.17 -15.04 -24.92
N MET A 381 -15.39 -14.32 -24.13
CA MET A 381 -15.92 -13.32 -23.20
C MET A 381 -15.01 -12.11 -23.18
N LEU A 382 -15.56 -10.90 -23.08
CA LEU A 382 -14.78 -9.68 -22.91
C LEU A 382 -14.96 -9.11 -21.50
N TYR A 383 -13.91 -9.19 -20.69
CA TYR A 383 -13.91 -8.74 -19.29
C TYR A 383 -13.38 -7.33 -19.11
N GLY A 384 -12.34 -6.95 -19.85
CA GLY A 384 -11.67 -5.65 -19.70
C GLY A 384 -11.84 -4.79 -20.96
N ILE A 385 -12.00 -3.49 -20.77
CA ILE A 385 -12.07 -2.50 -21.84
C ILE A 385 -11.38 -1.21 -21.43
N THR A 386 -10.65 -0.57 -22.35
CA THR A 386 -10.08 0.75 -22.13
C THR A 386 -9.94 1.53 -23.45
N PRO A 387 -10.43 2.79 -23.55
CA PRO A 387 -10.24 3.63 -24.73
C PRO A 387 -8.83 4.23 -24.78
N SER A 388 -8.33 4.49 -25.99
CA SER A 388 -7.11 5.28 -26.15
C SER A 388 -7.35 6.74 -25.77
N SER A 389 -6.31 7.41 -25.28
CA SER A 389 -6.40 8.81 -24.85
C SER A 389 -6.76 9.80 -25.97
N ASP A 390 -6.54 9.42 -27.23
CA ASP A 390 -6.97 10.19 -28.41
C ASP A 390 -8.41 9.87 -28.86
N GLY A 391 -9.07 8.90 -28.21
CA GLY A 391 -10.44 8.46 -28.51
C GLY A 391 -10.61 7.71 -29.83
N ASN A 392 -9.52 7.41 -30.56
CA ASN A 392 -9.59 6.75 -31.86
C ASN A 392 -9.72 5.23 -31.78
N PHE A 393 -9.28 4.63 -30.67
CA PHE A 393 -9.25 3.19 -30.50
C PHE A 393 -9.84 2.76 -29.17
N ILE A 394 -10.29 1.51 -29.14
CA ILE A 394 -10.70 0.78 -27.93
C ILE A 394 -9.81 -0.46 -27.85
N TYR A 395 -9.38 -0.80 -26.65
CA TYR A 395 -8.66 -2.03 -26.38
C TYR A 395 -9.52 -2.90 -25.47
N THR A 396 -9.56 -4.20 -25.76
CA THR A 396 -10.32 -5.17 -24.98
C THR A 396 -9.46 -6.37 -24.63
N THR A 397 -9.79 -7.04 -23.53
CA THR A 397 -9.21 -8.34 -23.18
C THR A 397 -10.26 -9.28 -22.62
N GLY A 398 -9.95 -10.58 -22.63
CA GLY A 398 -10.93 -11.60 -22.32
C GLY A 398 -10.44 -13.03 -22.46
N LEU A 399 -11.44 -13.93 -22.55
CA LEU A 399 -11.30 -15.35 -22.82
C LEU A 399 -11.53 -15.65 -24.31
N TYR A 400 -10.79 -16.63 -24.84
CA TYR A 400 -10.98 -17.17 -26.19
C TYR A 400 -10.79 -18.69 -26.20
N TYR A 401 -11.79 -19.45 -26.65
CA TYR A 401 -11.78 -20.92 -26.74
C TYR A 401 -11.37 -21.65 -25.44
N ASP A 402 -11.79 -21.14 -24.28
CA ASP A 402 -11.48 -21.68 -22.95
C ASP A 402 -10.02 -21.59 -22.47
N ASP A 403 -9.02 -21.53 -23.36
CA ASP A 403 -7.58 -21.70 -23.01
C ASP A 403 -6.65 -20.58 -23.51
N ALA A 404 -7.21 -19.46 -23.96
CA ALA A 404 -6.42 -18.33 -24.45
C ALA A 404 -6.89 -16.98 -23.93
N ILE A 405 -5.91 -16.13 -23.63
CA ILE A 405 -6.11 -14.71 -23.38
C ILE A 405 -6.19 -14.00 -24.72
N ILE A 406 -7.31 -13.30 -24.97
CA ILE A 406 -7.46 -12.42 -26.13
C ILE A 406 -7.11 -10.99 -25.76
N VAL A 407 -6.40 -10.30 -26.65
CA VAL A 407 -6.18 -8.85 -26.59
C VAL A 407 -6.48 -8.27 -27.96
N GLN A 408 -7.34 -7.27 -28.03
CA GLN A 408 -7.76 -6.66 -29.29
C GLN A 408 -7.55 -5.15 -29.24
N LYS A 409 -7.27 -4.59 -30.41
CA LYS A 409 -7.36 -3.16 -30.69
C LYS A 409 -8.40 -2.95 -31.77
N LEU A 410 -9.34 -2.06 -31.50
CA LEU A 410 -10.48 -1.79 -32.36
C LEU A 410 -10.57 -0.31 -32.67
N ASN A 411 -11.07 0.01 -33.86
CA ASN A 411 -11.44 1.38 -34.20
C ASN A 411 -12.65 1.79 -33.36
N ALA A 412 -12.49 2.84 -32.55
CA ALA A 412 -13.56 3.30 -31.65
C ALA A 412 -14.80 3.79 -32.40
N GLY A 413 -14.62 4.23 -33.65
CA GLY A 413 -15.63 4.80 -34.54
C GLY A 413 -16.70 3.80 -35.01
N ASN A 414 -16.32 2.53 -35.19
CA ASN A 414 -17.16 1.53 -35.86
C ASN A 414 -16.98 0.08 -35.36
N GLY A 415 -16.10 -0.15 -34.36
CA GLY A 415 -15.84 -1.48 -33.80
C GLY A 415 -15.02 -2.41 -34.69
N THR A 416 -14.41 -1.94 -35.78
CA THR A 416 -13.58 -2.83 -36.62
C THR A 416 -12.26 -3.15 -35.95
N VAL A 417 -11.90 -4.43 -35.89
CA VAL A 417 -10.62 -4.91 -35.34
C VAL A 417 -9.46 -4.46 -36.23
N GLU A 418 -8.52 -3.73 -35.64
CA GLU A 418 -7.26 -3.29 -36.26
C GLU A 418 -6.19 -4.38 -36.10
N TRP A 419 -6.11 -4.96 -34.91
CA TRP A 419 -5.32 -6.16 -34.65
C TRP A 419 -5.90 -6.94 -33.48
N GLU A 420 -5.58 -8.24 -33.46
CA GLU A 420 -5.94 -9.18 -32.41
C GLU A 420 -4.77 -10.10 -32.10
N LYS A 421 -4.66 -10.49 -30.83
CA LYS A 421 -3.69 -11.47 -30.32
C LYS A 421 -4.35 -12.44 -29.36
N ALA A 422 -4.41 -13.70 -29.77
CA ALA A 422 -4.68 -14.82 -28.88
C ALA A 422 -3.35 -15.36 -28.33
N LEU A 423 -3.25 -15.43 -27.01
CA LEU A 423 -2.12 -16.00 -26.28
C LEU A 423 -2.60 -17.30 -25.66
N TYR A 424 -2.17 -18.43 -26.23
CA TYR A 424 -2.58 -19.77 -25.82
C TYR A 424 -1.74 -20.28 -24.66
N PHE A 425 -2.41 -20.96 -23.74
CA PHE A 425 -1.83 -21.64 -22.59
C PHE A 425 -2.21 -23.12 -22.62
N SER A 426 -1.82 -23.89 -21.59
CA SER A 426 -2.09 -25.33 -21.55
C SER A 426 -3.35 -25.69 -20.76
N HIS A 427 -3.92 -24.71 -20.04
CA HIS A 427 -5.15 -24.81 -19.25
C HIS A 427 -5.98 -23.53 -19.44
N ILE A 428 -7.08 -23.43 -18.67
CA ILE A 428 -7.98 -22.28 -18.72
C ILE A 428 -7.19 -21.00 -18.47
N SER A 429 -7.44 -19.96 -19.25
CA SER A 429 -6.74 -18.69 -19.12
C SER A 429 -7.61 -17.55 -19.59
N SER A 430 -7.72 -16.50 -18.79
CA SER A 430 -8.54 -15.32 -19.12
C SER A 430 -7.77 -14.04 -18.85
N GLY A 431 -7.85 -13.09 -19.78
CA GLY A 431 -7.51 -11.70 -19.50
C GLY A 431 -8.69 -11.01 -18.84
N ILE A 432 -8.46 -10.38 -17.69
CA ILE A 432 -9.49 -9.71 -16.90
C ILE A 432 -9.31 -8.19 -16.97
N GLY A 433 -8.20 -7.68 -16.42
CA GLY A 433 -7.89 -6.25 -16.41
C GLY A 433 -7.07 -5.81 -17.62
N ILE A 434 -7.31 -4.59 -18.11
CA ILE A 434 -6.55 -3.97 -19.20
C ILE A 434 -6.26 -2.50 -18.93
N ALA A 435 -5.05 -2.04 -19.23
CA ALA A 435 -4.63 -0.65 -19.11
C ALA A 435 -3.72 -0.21 -20.26
N LEU A 436 -3.64 1.10 -20.52
CA LEU A 436 -2.78 1.70 -21.53
C LEU A 436 -1.80 2.68 -20.88
N GLN A 437 -0.53 2.59 -21.26
CA GLN A 437 0.45 3.61 -20.91
C GLN A 437 1.48 3.78 -22.03
N GLY A 438 1.58 5.01 -22.54
CA GLY A 438 2.44 5.33 -23.68
C GLY A 438 2.13 4.48 -24.91
N ASN A 439 3.11 3.72 -25.40
CA ASN A 439 2.97 2.86 -26.58
C ASN A 439 2.69 1.38 -26.21
N TYR A 440 2.27 1.10 -24.99
CA TYR A 440 2.05 -0.25 -24.50
C TYR A 440 0.62 -0.44 -23.99
N VAL A 441 0.12 -1.66 -24.18
CA VAL A 441 -1.09 -2.18 -23.55
C VAL A 441 -0.68 -3.24 -22.54
N TYR A 442 -1.30 -3.18 -21.37
CA TYR A 442 -1.03 -4.03 -20.23
C TYR A 442 -2.28 -4.84 -19.93
N VAL A 443 -2.11 -6.14 -19.71
CA VAL A 443 -3.20 -7.05 -19.39
C VAL A 443 -2.83 -7.81 -18.13
N THR A 444 -3.78 -7.97 -17.22
CA THR A 444 -3.70 -8.95 -16.13
C THR A 444 -4.84 -9.95 -16.23
N GLY A 445 -4.69 -11.06 -15.55
CA GLY A 445 -5.61 -12.17 -15.59
C GLY A 445 -5.02 -13.35 -14.84
N TYR A 446 -5.43 -14.53 -15.25
CA TYR A 446 -4.87 -15.77 -14.75
C TYR A 446 -4.55 -16.72 -15.91
N SER A 447 -3.49 -17.47 -15.72
CA SER A 447 -3.12 -18.60 -16.58
C SER A 447 -2.18 -19.51 -15.82
N ASN A 448 -2.21 -20.80 -16.14
CA ASN A 448 -1.29 -21.74 -15.54
C ASN A 448 0.17 -21.38 -15.87
N SER A 449 1.07 -21.35 -14.88
CA SER A 449 2.49 -21.27 -15.19
C SER A 449 2.96 -22.60 -15.77
N ASP A 450 3.73 -22.56 -16.86
CA ASP A 450 4.29 -23.73 -17.56
C ASP A 450 5.23 -24.60 -16.67
N SER A 451 5.33 -24.35 -15.35
CA SER A 451 6.47 -24.73 -14.52
C SER A 451 6.21 -25.45 -13.19
N ASN A 452 5.03 -26.06 -12.92
CA ASN A 452 4.81 -27.25 -12.04
C ASN A 452 3.44 -27.28 -11.30
N GLY A 453 2.31 -27.11 -11.98
CA GLY A 453 1.00 -27.36 -11.37
C GLY A 453 -0.14 -27.22 -12.38
N ASN A 454 -1.30 -27.83 -12.09
CA ASN A 454 -2.55 -27.54 -12.79
C ASN A 454 -3.22 -26.27 -12.21
N ASN A 455 -2.44 -25.40 -11.57
CA ASN A 455 -2.94 -24.26 -10.80
C ASN A 455 -2.71 -22.99 -11.61
N ASP A 456 -3.63 -22.05 -11.48
CA ASP A 456 -3.59 -20.79 -12.20
C ASP A 456 -2.73 -19.78 -11.45
N ASP A 457 -1.86 -19.04 -12.14
CA ASP A 457 -1.08 -17.95 -11.56
C ASP A 457 -1.55 -16.61 -12.12
N ILE A 458 -1.32 -15.52 -11.38
CA ILE A 458 -1.52 -14.18 -11.90
C ILE A 458 -0.59 -13.97 -13.07
N ILE A 459 -1.13 -13.71 -14.25
CA ILE A 459 -0.35 -13.32 -15.41
C ILE A 459 -0.42 -11.82 -15.63
N VAL A 460 0.72 -11.21 -15.94
CA VAL A 460 0.79 -9.83 -16.41
C VAL A 460 1.55 -9.77 -17.72
N ILE A 461 0.96 -9.10 -18.70
CA ILE A 461 1.43 -9.07 -20.09
C ILE A 461 1.52 -7.62 -20.53
N LYS A 462 2.71 -7.20 -20.97
CA LYS A 462 2.98 -5.92 -21.61
C LYS A 462 3.20 -6.15 -23.10
N LEU A 463 2.30 -5.62 -23.93
CA LEU A 463 2.35 -5.73 -25.39
C LEU A 463 2.53 -4.35 -26.03
N ASN A 464 3.15 -4.31 -27.20
CA ASN A 464 3.22 -3.12 -28.02
C ASN A 464 1.82 -2.76 -28.53
N ALA A 465 1.34 -1.55 -28.23
CA ALA A 465 -0.01 -1.11 -28.57
C ALA A 465 -0.23 -0.89 -30.09
N THR A 466 0.85 -0.86 -30.89
CA THR A 466 0.78 -0.68 -32.35
C THR A 466 0.38 -1.96 -33.06
N ASP A 467 0.95 -3.10 -32.66
CA ASP A 467 0.81 -4.36 -33.38
C ASP A 467 0.50 -5.59 -32.49
N GLY A 468 0.34 -5.38 -31.18
CA GLY A 468 0.10 -6.42 -30.19
C GLY A 468 1.30 -7.36 -29.96
N SER A 469 2.49 -7.04 -30.47
CA SER A 469 3.66 -7.91 -30.29
C SER A 469 4.30 -7.73 -28.91
N LEU A 470 5.07 -8.74 -28.45
CA LEU A 470 5.91 -8.64 -27.25
C LEU A 470 7.19 -7.81 -27.49
N THR A 471 7.32 -7.10 -28.61
CA THR A 471 8.52 -6.31 -28.93
C THR A 471 8.66 -5.12 -27.97
N GLY A 472 9.70 -5.14 -27.14
CA GLY A 472 9.89 -4.15 -26.06
C GLY A 472 8.98 -4.37 -24.85
N GLY A 473 8.16 -5.42 -24.88
CA GLY A 473 7.27 -5.84 -23.81
C GLY A 473 7.77 -7.08 -23.07
N TRP A 474 6.95 -7.61 -22.19
CA TRP A 474 7.26 -8.79 -21.38
C TRP A 474 5.97 -9.52 -20.98
N LYS A 475 6.11 -10.78 -20.57
CA LYS A 475 5.03 -11.55 -19.93
C LYS A 475 5.58 -12.32 -18.75
N LYS A 476 4.87 -12.33 -17.63
CA LYS A 476 5.32 -12.90 -16.35
C LYS A 476 4.14 -13.49 -15.59
N HIS A 477 4.40 -14.59 -14.91
CA HIS A 477 3.49 -15.17 -13.92
C HIS A 477 3.95 -14.75 -12.52
N TYR A 478 3.00 -14.57 -11.62
CA TYR A 478 3.17 -14.23 -10.22
C TYR A 478 2.17 -15.06 -9.44
N GLY A 479 2.63 -15.75 -8.41
CA GLY A 479 1.77 -16.67 -7.68
C GLY A 479 2.57 -17.70 -6.90
N GLY A 480 1.85 -18.42 -6.05
CA GLY A 480 2.35 -19.39 -5.11
C GLY A 480 2.13 -20.82 -5.59
N ALA A 481 1.74 -21.69 -4.65
CA ALA A 481 1.48 -23.10 -4.92
C ALA A 481 0.01 -23.38 -5.29
N ASN A 482 -0.89 -22.39 -5.24
CA ASN A 482 -2.33 -22.53 -5.43
C ASN A 482 -2.83 -21.61 -6.56
N ASP A 483 -4.15 -21.50 -6.74
CA ASP A 483 -4.73 -20.65 -7.77
C ASP A 483 -4.70 -19.17 -7.38
N ASP A 484 -4.15 -18.34 -8.25
CA ASP A 484 -4.00 -16.90 -8.05
C ASP A 484 -4.53 -16.14 -9.27
N TYR A 485 -5.31 -15.09 -9.01
CA TYR A 485 -6.11 -14.42 -10.04
C TYR A 485 -5.81 -12.92 -10.08
N GLY A 486 -5.28 -12.44 -11.21
CA GLY A 486 -5.15 -11.01 -11.46
C GLY A 486 -6.47 -10.43 -11.97
N LEU A 487 -7.02 -9.44 -11.28
CA LEU A 487 -8.36 -8.93 -11.57
C LEU A 487 -8.31 -7.51 -12.14
N SER A 488 -7.61 -6.59 -11.47
CA SER A 488 -7.51 -5.20 -11.91
C SER A 488 -6.05 -4.78 -12.11
N ILE A 489 -5.81 -3.90 -13.08
CA ILE A 489 -4.47 -3.41 -13.44
C ILE A 489 -4.51 -1.91 -13.73
N GLN A 490 -3.54 -1.18 -13.18
CA GLN A 490 -3.39 0.26 -13.38
C GLN A 490 -1.92 0.62 -13.65
N VAL A 491 -1.67 1.51 -14.61
CA VAL A 491 -0.30 1.89 -15.04
C VAL A 491 -0.16 3.41 -15.10
N PRO A 492 0.00 4.08 -13.94
CA PRO A 492 -0.06 5.55 -13.83
C PRO A 492 1.14 6.28 -14.47
N GLY A 493 2.15 5.57 -14.97
CA GLY A 493 3.31 6.15 -15.66
C GLY A 493 4.46 6.57 -14.76
N ASP A 494 4.48 6.13 -13.50
CA ASP A 494 5.55 6.36 -12.53
C ASP A 494 6.66 5.30 -12.56
N GLY A 495 6.68 4.46 -13.59
CA GLY A 495 7.65 3.36 -13.75
C GLY A 495 7.19 2.03 -13.12
N TYR A 496 5.97 1.98 -12.58
CA TYR A 496 5.39 0.77 -12.02
C TYR A 496 4.08 0.37 -12.70
N VAL A 497 3.81 -0.93 -12.66
CA VAL A 497 2.52 -1.54 -12.96
C VAL A 497 1.93 -2.02 -11.64
N TYR A 498 0.67 -1.68 -11.39
CA TYR A 498 -0.04 -2.09 -10.19
C TYR A 498 -1.09 -3.12 -10.57
N VAL A 499 -1.17 -4.20 -9.80
CA VAL A 499 -2.16 -5.26 -10.00
C VAL A 499 -2.85 -5.57 -8.68
N ALA A 500 -4.16 -5.67 -8.70
CA ALA A 500 -4.97 -6.17 -7.58
C ALA A 500 -5.64 -7.49 -8.00
N GLY A 501 -5.72 -8.44 -7.07
CA GLY A 501 -6.18 -9.79 -7.37
C GLY A 501 -6.41 -10.63 -6.12
N LEU A 502 -6.52 -11.93 -6.32
CA LEU A 502 -6.67 -12.94 -5.27
C LEU A 502 -5.45 -13.85 -5.26
N GLU A 503 -5.01 -14.26 -4.08
CA GLU A 503 -4.06 -15.34 -3.88
C GLU A 503 -4.68 -16.38 -2.94
N THR A 504 -4.63 -17.65 -3.30
CA THR A 504 -5.15 -18.72 -2.43
C THR A 504 -4.09 -19.14 -1.42
N SER A 505 -4.32 -18.94 -0.12
CA SER A 505 -3.33 -19.27 0.91
C SER A 505 -3.22 -20.78 1.19
N ASP A 506 -2.00 -21.25 1.49
CA ASP A 506 -1.68 -22.67 1.75
C ASP A 506 -2.32 -23.25 3.02
N SER A 507 -2.92 -22.44 3.90
CA SER A 507 -3.33 -22.91 5.23
C SER A 507 -4.76 -23.41 5.36
N GLU A 508 -5.76 -22.92 4.62
CA GLU A 508 -7.16 -23.39 4.78
C GLU A 508 -8.02 -23.28 3.50
N GLY A 509 -7.48 -22.82 2.35
CA GLY A 509 -8.25 -22.69 1.11
C GLY A 509 -8.99 -21.36 0.94
N ASP A 510 -8.69 -20.38 1.78
CA ASP A 510 -9.26 -19.04 1.74
C ASP A 510 -8.47 -18.15 0.75
N ASN A 511 -9.19 -17.36 -0.07
CA ASN A 511 -8.60 -16.36 -0.96
C ASN A 511 -8.28 -15.09 -0.16
N ASP A 512 -7.06 -14.57 -0.26
CA ASP A 512 -6.67 -13.27 0.28
C ASP A 512 -6.51 -12.23 -0.84
N LEU A 513 -6.77 -10.95 -0.54
CA LEU A 513 -6.55 -9.85 -1.47
C LEU A 513 -5.04 -9.61 -1.60
N ILE A 514 -4.52 -9.70 -2.83
CA ILE A 514 -3.14 -9.34 -3.14
C ILE A 514 -3.09 -8.04 -3.96
N ILE A 515 -2.17 -7.15 -3.57
CA ILE A 515 -1.84 -5.92 -4.30
C ILE A 515 -0.35 -5.92 -4.61
N MET A 516 -0.01 -5.94 -5.89
CA MET A 516 1.35 -6.02 -6.38
C MET A 516 1.82 -4.71 -7.01
N LYS A 517 3.06 -4.33 -6.68
CA LYS A 517 3.86 -3.34 -7.41
C LYS A 517 4.87 -4.07 -8.26
N ILE A 518 4.83 -3.85 -9.57
CA ILE A 518 5.71 -4.50 -10.54
C ILE A 518 6.55 -3.44 -11.25
N ASN A 519 7.86 -3.66 -11.38
CA ASN A 519 8.74 -2.80 -12.15
C ASN A 519 8.37 -2.87 -13.65
N ASP A 520 7.96 -1.73 -14.24
CA ASP A 520 7.51 -1.69 -15.63
C ASP A 520 8.62 -2.07 -16.63
N SER A 521 9.89 -1.87 -16.26
CA SER A 521 11.04 -2.12 -17.12
C SER A 521 11.30 -3.58 -17.44
N ASP A 522 11.01 -4.49 -16.50
CA ASP A 522 11.41 -5.91 -16.61
C ASP A 522 10.38 -6.92 -16.06
N GLY A 523 9.28 -6.44 -15.47
CA GLY A 523 8.27 -7.30 -14.87
C GLY A 523 8.75 -8.02 -13.62
N THR A 524 9.70 -7.44 -12.86
CA THR A 524 10.07 -7.96 -11.55
C THR A 524 9.20 -7.36 -10.45
N THR A 525 8.80 -8.15 -9.46
CA THR A 525 8.05 -7.66 -8.31
C THR A 525 8.90 -6.69 -7.49
N ALA A 526 8.41 -5.46 -7.32
CA ALA A 526 9.02 -4.45 -6.46
C ALA A 526 8.52 -4.60 -5.01
N SER A 527 7.22 -4.83 -4.82
CA SER A 527 6.59 -5.11 -3.53
C SER A 527 5.24 -5.82 -3.76
N ALA A 528 4.77 -6.53 -2.75
CA ALA A 528 3.41 -7.05 -2.70
C ALA A 528 2.88 -6.90 -1.26
N ILE A 529 1.59 -6.62 -1.14
CA ILE A 529 0.86 -6.63 0.14
C ILE A 529 -0.26 -7.65 0.00
N HIS A 530 -0.44 -8.45 1.05
CA HIS A 530 -1.54 -9.39 1.21
C HIS A 530 -2.46 -8.83 2.29
N TYR A 531 -3.76 -8.89 2.05
CA TYR A 531 -4.78 -8.43 2.99
C TYR A 531 -5.84 -9.50 3.13
N GLY A 532 -5.87 -10.11 4.31
CA GLY A 532 -6.89 -11.08 4.72
C GLY A 532 -6.58 -11.75 6.05
N GLY A 533 -7.57 -12.43 6.62
CA GLY A 533 -7.56 -13.03 7.96
C GLY A 533 -7.76 -14.55 7.94
N ILE A 534 -8.63 -15.05 8.81
CA ILE A 534 -9.20 -16.40 8.70
C ILE A 534 -10.52 -16.25 7.92
N GLY A 535 -10.67 -16.92 6.77
CA GLY A 535 -11.81 -16.73 5.86
C GLY A 535 -11.48 -15.98 4.56
N GLU A 536 -12.41 -16.00 3.60
CA GLU A 536 -12.23 -15.40 2.27
C GLU A 536 -12.26 -13.85 2.30
N ASP A 537 -11.19 -13.22 1.83
CA ASP A 537 -11.01 -11.77 1.71
C ASP A 537 -10.59 -11.42 0.29
N GLY A 538 -11.42 -10.71 -0.47
CA GLY A 538 -11.14 -10.61 -1.89
C GLY A 538 -12.06 -9.75 -2.73
N ILE A 539 -11.67 -9.58 -3.99
CA ILE A 539 -12.51 -9.04 -5.06
C ILE A 539 -13.33 -10.21 -5.65
N GLU A 540 -14.60 -10.01 -5.96
CA GLU A 540 -15.59 -11.04 -6.35
C GLU A 540 -15.00 -12.27 -7.09
N SER A 541 -15.20 -13.46 -6.51
CA SER A 541 -14.99 -14.76 -7.18
C SER A 541 -16.07 -15.77 -6.79
N TYR A 542 -17.30 -15.62 -7.30
CA TYR A 542 -18.33 -16.64 -7.04
C TYR A 542 -18.05 -17.92 -7.86
N LYS A 543 -17.56 -18.98 -7.21
CA LYS A 543 -17.48 -20.35 -7.77
C LYS A 543 -18.85 -21.02 -7.72
N GLY A 544 -19.72 -20.70 -8.67
CA GLY A 544 -20.96 -21.45 -8.88
C GLY A 544 -20.70 -22.88 -9.38
N PRO A 545 -21.69 -23.81 -9.29
CA PRO A 545 -21.53 -25.22 -9.68
C PRO A 545 -21.33 -25.46 -11.19
N TYR A 546 -21.27 -24.40 -12.00
CA TYR A 546 -20.90 -24.45 -13.41
C TYR A 546 -19.50 -23.82 -13.57
N PRO A 547 -18.44 -24.63 -13.77
CA PRO A 547 -17.04 -24.16 -13.79
C PRO A 547 -16.66 -23.30 -15.02
N THR A 548 -17.63 -22.80 -15.79
CA THR A 548 -17.42 -22.09 -17.07
C THR A 548 -17.83 -20.61 -17.02
N TYR A 549 -18.32 -20.09 -15.89
CA TYR A 549 -18.77 -18.70 -15.77
C TYR A 549 -18.32 -18.10 -14.44
N LEU A 550 -17.02 -17.79 -14.33
CA LEU A 550 -16.46 -17.09 -13.17
C LEU A 550 -16.84 -15.59 -13.25
N TRP A 551 -17.36 -15.04 -12.14
CA TRP A 551 -17.85 -13.66 -12.06
C TRP A 551 -16.71 -12.70 -11.73
N PHE A 552 -15.83 -12.45 -12.69
CA PHE A 552 -14.70 -11.55 -12.49
C PHE A 552 -15.07 -10.10 -12.87
N THR A 553 -14.64 -9.17 -12.03
CA THR A 553 -14.59 -7.74 -12.34
C THR A 553 -13.15 -7.31 -12.62
N SER A 554 -12.99 -6.34 -13.52
CA SER A 554 -11.71 -5.73 -13.86
C SER A 554 -11.50 -4.35 -13.25
N ASP A 555 -12.50 -3.85 -12.52
CA ASP A 555 -12.65 -2.44 -12.15
C ASP A 555 -12.51 -2.18 -10.64
N ALA A 556 -11.80 -3.07 -9.96
CA ALA A 556 -11.71 -3.09 -8.50
C ALA A 556 -10.60 -2.20 -7.92
N MET A 557 -9.78 -1.55 -8.76
CA MET A 557 -8.65 -0.73 -8.32
C MET A 557 -8.54 0.59 -9.07
N GLU A 558 -8.41 1.67 -8.29
CA GLU A 558 -8.10 3.00 -8.78
C GLU A 558 -6.81 3.56 -8.15
N ILE A 559 -6.09 4.39 -8.90
CA ILE A 559 -4.80 4.93 -8.44
C ILE A 559 -4.76 6.45 -8.58
N SER A 560 -4.41 7.10 -7.48
CA SER A 560 -4.03 8.51 -7.44
C SER A 560 -2.52 8.69 -7.41
N GLU A 561 -2.05 9.93 -7.30
CA GLU A 561 -0.62 10.24 -7.17
C GLU A 561 0.07 9.37 -6.10
N ASN A 562 -0.58 9.20 -4.93
CA ASN A 562 0.04 8.57 -3.76
C ASN A 562 -0.71 7.39 -3.16
N ASN A 563 -1.94 7.14 -3.58
CA ASN A 563 -2.77 6.11 -2.97
C ASN A 563 -3.36 5.19 -4.02
N ILE A 564 -3.47 3.93 -3.64
CA ILE A 564 -4.23 2.88 -4.30
C ILE A 564 -5.55 2.77 -3.54
N PHE A 565 -6.65 2.76 -4.27
CA PHE A 565 -7.99 2.54 -3.74
C PHE A 565 -8.50 1.21 -4.25
N ILE A 566 -9.05 0.40 -3.36
CA ILE A 566 -9.57 -0.93 -3.70
C ILE A 566 -11.01 -1.03 -3.21
N ALA A 567 -11.87 -1.62 -4.03
CA ALA A 567 -13.16 -2.17 -3.61
C ALA A 567 -13.11 -3.69 -3.66
N GLY A 568 -13.81 -4.34 -2.74
CA GLY A 568 -13.90 -5.80 -2.68
C GLY A 568 -14.96 -6.25 -1.68
N ALA A 569 -14.76 -7.45 -1.14
CA ALA A 569 -15.52 -8.05 -0.08
C ALA A 569 -14.60 -8.73 0.95
N THR A 570 -15.11 -8.98 2.15
CA THR A 570 -14.42 -9.67 3.24
C THR A 570 -15.40 -10.57 3.98
N GLU A 571 -14.98 -11.76 4.41
CA GLU A 571 -15.73 -12.54 5.38
C GLU A 571 -15.60 -11.89 6.77
N SER A 572 -16.64 -11.17 7.21
CA SER A 572 -16.56 -10.46 8.49
C SER A 572 -16.88 -11.35 9.68
N ALA A 573 -16.30 -11.04 10.84
CA ALA A 573 -16.61 -11.68 12.12
C ALA A 573 -17.99 -11.30 12.72
N SER A 574 -18.88 -10.69 11.93
CA SER A 574 -20.26 -10.37 12.35
C SER A 574 -21.24 -11.45 11.85
N GLU A 575 -22.52 -11.42 12.27
CA GLU A 575 -23.52 -12.34 11.71
C GLU A 575 -23.70 -12.02 10.21
N GLY A 576 -23.10 -12.78 9.29
CA GLY A 576 -23.14 -12.58 7.82
C GLY A 576 -22.12 -13.44 7.07
N ASN A 577 -22.17 -13.47 5.72
CA ASN A 577 -21.19 -14.20 4.89
C ASN A 577 -20.09 -13.26 4.39
N PHE A 578 -20.41 -12.29 3.51
CA PHE A 578 -19.46 -11.32 2.95
C PHE A 578 -19.94 -9.90 3.21
N ASP A 579 -19.03 -8.98 3.55
CA ASP A 579 -19.29 -7.55 3.67
C ASP A 579 -18.50 -6.75 2.63
N ILE A 580 -19.06 -5.62 2.18
CA ILE A 580 -18.40 -4.68 1.26
C ILE A 580 -17.13 -4.15 1.91
N LEU A 581 -16.02 -4.27 1.20
CA LEU A 581 -14.71 -3.71 1.55
C LEU A 581 -14.42 -2.49 0.68
N ALA A 582 -13.96 -1.41 1.29
CA ALA A 582 -13.25 -0.36 0.58
C ALA A 582 -12.01 0.06 1.38
N MET A 583 -10.90 0.31 0.70
CA MET A 583 -9.67 0.74 1.34
C MET A 583 -8.90 1.76 0.52
N SER A 584 -8.08 2.52 1.23
CA SER A 584 -7.00 3.33 0.67
C SER A 584 -5.68 2.86 1.26
N ILE A 585 -4.69 2.69 0.39
CA ILE A 585 -3.33 2.27 0.76
C ILE A 585 -2.34 3.24 0.13
N ASN A 586 -1.30 3.61 0.88
CA ASN A 586 -0.18 4.34 0.30
C ASN A 586 0.54 3.49 -0.78
N LYS A 587 0.74 4.08 -1.95
CA LYS A 587 1.32 3.48 -3.15
C LYS A 587 2.79 3.05 -3.02
N ASN A 588 3.47 3.52 -1.96
CA ASN A 588 4.82 3.05 -1.62
C ASN A 588 4.82 1.68 -0.94
N MET A 589 3.65 1.19 -0.50
CA MET A 589 3.49 -0.16 0.06
C MET A 589 4.51 -0.51 1.14
N THR A 590 4.92 0.48 1.94
CA THR A 590 5.86 0.26 3.04
C THR A 590 5.15 -0.54 4.14
N SER A 591 5.77 -1.65 4.55
CA SER A 591 5.25 -2.70 5.44
C SER A 591 4.81 -2.28 6.85
N GLY A 592 4.77 -0.98 7.16
CA GLY A 592 4.49 -0.46 8.50
C GLY A 592 3.03 -0.21 8.85
N ASN A 593 2.09 -0.28 7.89
CA ASN A 593 0.74 0.29 8.12
C ASN A 593 -0.44 -0.67 8.03
N MET A 594 -0.24 -1.97 7.75
CA MET A 594 -1.37 -2.88 7.53
C MET A 594 -1.11 -4.27 8.11
N SER A 595 -0.95 -4.37 9.43
CA SER A 595 -1.27 -5.60 10.15
C SER A 595 -2.59 -5.37 10.88
N ALA A 596 -3.69 -5.90 10.36
CA ALA A 596 -4.87 -6.11 11.17
C ALA A 596 -4.54 -7.24 12.17
N SER A 597 -4.16 -6.87 13.39
CA SER A 597 -4.07 -7.84 14.50
C SER A 597 -5.49 -8.13 14.96
N TRP A 598 -6.05 -9.25 14.49
CA TRP A 598 -7.32 -9.76 14.99
C TRP A 598 -7.10 -10.43 16.36
N THR A 599 -7.39 -9.73 17.45
CA THR A 599 -7.63 -10.40 18.73
C THR A 599 -9.12 -10.63 18.89
N THR A 600 -9.55 -11.87 18.71
CA THR A 600 -10.90 -12.32 19.12
C THR A 600 -11.01 -12.25 20.63
N THR A 601 -11.60 -11.17 21.14
CA THR A 601 -12.22 -11.19 22.46
C THR A 601 -13.72 -11.11 22.24
N GLY A 602 -14.40 -12.20 22.61
CA GLY A 602 -15.82 -12.39 22.34
C GLY A 602 -16.67 -11.22 22.85
N ALA A 603 -17.72 -10.95 22.08
CA ALA A 603 -18.86 -10.10 22.39
C ALA A 603 -18.54 -8.67 22.86
N ASN A 604 -18.84 -7.72 21.97
CA ASN A 604 -19.17 -6.32 22.28
C ASN A 604 -18.08 -5.47 22.92
N THR A 605 -17.06 -5.05 22.16
CA THR A 605 -16.47 -3.71 22.30
C THR A 605 -15.68 -3.31 21.05
N ASN A 606 -16.06 -2.16 20.46
CA ASN A 606 -15.24 -1.45 19.47
C ASN A 606 -13.92 -1.00 20.13
N LEU A 607 -12.79 -1.53 19.67
CA LEU A 607 -11.46 -0.99 19.94
C LEU A 607 -10.56 -1.26 18.73
N ALA A 608 -10.41 -0.25 17.88
CA ALA A 608 -9.30 -0.19 16.92
C ALA A 608 -8.03 0.08 17.71
N LEU A 609 -7.15 -0.92 17.83
CA LEU A 609 -5.79 -0.73 18.32
C LEU A 609 -4.92 -0.21 17.18
N LEU A 610 -4.54 1.07 17.29
CA LEU A 610 -3.47 1.68 16.51
C LEU A 610 -2.15 1.12 17.05
N ASP A 611 -1.58 0.10 16.41
CA ASP A 611 -0.26 -0.41 16.82
C ASP A 611 0.84 0.41 16.14
N ILE A 612 1.56 1.18 16.95
CA ILE A 612 2.72 1.96 16.54
C ILE A 612 3.95 1.06 16.72
N GLY A 613 4.38 0.42 15.63
CA GLY A 613 5.76 0.00 15.39
C GLY A 613 6.38 -1.04 16.33
N ALA A 614 6.51 -2.28 15.85
CA ALA A 614 7.62 -3.16 16.21
C ALA A 614 7.94 -4.17 15.10
N TYR A 615 9.20 -4.21 14.70
CA TYR A 615 9.76 -5.09 13.67
C TYR A 615 9.55 -6.58 14.00
N CYS A 616 8.89 -7.33 13.11
CA CYS A 616 8.83 -8.79 13.19
C CYS A 616 10.11 -9.45 12.67
N THR A 617 10.83 -10.14 13.55
CA THR A 617 11.71 -11.26 13.17
C THR A 617 10.98 -12.59 13.36
N ARG A 618 11.03 -13.42 12.31
CA ARG A 618 10.45 -14.77 12.14
C ARG A 618 10.48 -15.65 13.39
N ASN A 619 9.30 -16.14 13.82
CA ASN A 619 9.00 -17.54 14.14
C ASN A 619 7.51 -17.67 14.57
N PRO A 620 6.67 -18.50 13.93
CA PRO A 620 5.29 -18.69 14.35
C PRO A 620 5.22 -19.49 15.65
N LEU A 621 4.50 -18.95 16.64
CA LEU A 621 4.15 -19.64 17.87
C LEU A 621 2.89 -20.48 17.58
N VAL A 622 3.05 -21.79 17.41
CA VAL A 622 1.91 -22.71 17.19
C VAL A 622 1.20 -22.92 18.53
N ILE A 623 0.01 -22.35 18.69
CA ILE A 623 -0.91 -22.67 19.80
C ILE A 623 -1.83 -23.78 19.30
N ASN A 624 -1.63 -25.00 19.78
CA ASN A 624 -2.44 -26.17 19.42
C ASN A 624 -3.68 -26.21 20.33
N THR A 625 -4.84 -25.81 19.84
CA THR A 625 -6.12 -26.03 20.53
C THR A 625 -6.75 -27.31 20.00
N GLY A 626 -6.70 -28.36 20.83
CA GLY A 626 -7.26 -29.68 20.52
C GLY A 626 -8.75 -29.65 20.19
N THR A 627 -9.12 -30.56 19.29
CA THR A 627 -10.46 -30.84 18.79
C THR A 627 -11.45 -31.21 19.91
N TRP A 628 -12.68 -30.71 19.83
CA TRP A 628 -13.81 -31.17 20.65
C TRP A 628 -14.73 -32.06 19.81
N GLU A 629 -14.74 -33.36 20.13
CA GLU A 629 -15.72 -34.32 19.63
C GLU A 629 -17.06 -34.17 20.39
N ASN A 630 -18.16 -34.31 19.63
CA ASN A 630 -19.54 -34.33 20.09
C ASN A 630 -19.80 -35.32 21.25
N PHE A 631 -20.32 -34.81 22.36
CA PHE A 631 -21.20 -35.57 23.25
C PHE A 631 -22.38 -34.70 23.72
N GLY A 632 -23.58 -35.08 23.28
CA GLY A 632 -24.82 -34.58 23.87
C GLY A 632 -25.08 -35.22 25.24
N GLY A 633 -25.59 -34.42 26.18
CA GLY A 633 -26.16 -34.91 27.44
C GLY A 633 -25.81 -34.08 28.67
N ASP A 634 -26.83 -33.40 29.19
CA ASP A 634 -27.06 -32.93 30.57
C ASP A 634 -25.95 -32.24 31.38
N LEU A 635 -26.24 -30.97 31.69
CA LEU A 635 -25.54 -30.10 32.63
C LEU A 635 -25.59 -30.63 34.07
N THR A 636 -24.42 -30.90 34.65
CA THR A 636 -24.19 -30.81 36.11
C THR A 636 -22.79 -30.24 36.39
N PRO A 637 -22.60 -29.31 37.36
CA PRO A 637 -21.30 -28.75 37.66
C PRO A 637 -20.56 -29.61 38.68
N ILE A 638 -19.47 -30.25 38.27
CA ILE A 638 -18.50 -30.87 39.19
C ILE A 638 -17.30 -29.94 39.31
N TRP A 639 -17.09 -29.42 40.52
CA TRP A 639 -15.88 -28.74 40.94
C TRP A 639 -14.81 -29.79 41.26
N GLU A 640 -13.80 -29.99 40.41
CA GLU A 640 -12.53 -30.59 40.84
C GLU A 640 -11.32 -29.92 40.19
N ARG A 641 -10.42 -29.44 41.04
CA ARG A 641 -9.08 -28.93 40.73
C ARG A 641 -8.19 -30.03 40.17
N TRP A 642 -7.59 -29.83 39.01
CA TRP A 642 -6.25 -30.33 38.70
C TRP A 642 -5.40 -29.15 38.22
N ALA A 643 -4.41 -28.81 39.03
CA ALA A 643 -3.37 -27.85 38.71
C ALA A 643 -2.20 -28.63 38.13
N ASP A 644 -1.82 -28.35 36.88
CA ASP A 644 -0.48 -28.64 36.38
C ASP A 644 0.10 -27.33 35.81
N PRO A 645 1.30 -26.92 36.24
CA PRO A 645 1.91 -25.67 35.78
C PRO A 645 2.51 -25.84 34.37
N ILE A 646 2.15 -24.94 33.46
CA ILE A 646 2.83 -24.76 32.17
C ILE A 646 4.27 -24.31 32.44
N THR A 647 5.25 -25.09 32.00
CA THR A 647 6.67 -24.73 32.01
C THR A 647 7.06 -24.19 30.64
N ALA A 648 7.52 -22.95 30.58
CA ALA A 648 8.11 -22.35 29.38
C ALA A 648 9.63 -22.22 29.57
N TRP A 649 10.40 -22.50 28.52
CA TRP A 649 11.87 -22.40 28.52
C TRP A 649 12.30 -21.16 27.74
N THR A 650 13.17 -20.33 28.32
CA THR A 650 13.90 -19.26 27.61
C THR A 650 15.37 -19.68 27.42
N ALA A 651 16.04 -19.08 26.43
CA ALA A 651 17.36 -19.48 25.92
C ALA A 651 18.56 -19.23 26.87
N ASP A 652 18.30 -18.92 28.14
CA ASP A 652 19.28 -18.43 29.11
C ASP A 652 19.36 -19.32 30.37
N GLY A 653 18.45 -20.30 30.53
CA GLY A 653 18.56 -21.33 31.57
C GLY A 653 18.32 -20.90 33.02
N GLU A 654 17.66 -19.76 33.29
CA GLU A 654 17.23 -19.40 34.66
C GLU A 654 15.70 -19.35 34.79
N ASN A 655 15.17 -20.03 35.83
CA ASN A 655 13.74 -20.13 36.13
C ASN A 655 13.21 -18.85 36.81
N VAL A 656 12.16 -18.23 36.27
CA VAL A 656 11.37 -17.19 36.97
C VAL A 656 9.91 -17.63 37.10
N LEU A 657 9.42 -17.72 38.33
CA LEU A 657 8.01 -17.98 38.68
C LEU A 657 7.19 -16.68 38.55
N MET A 658 6.14 -16.68 37.72
CA MET A 658 5.12 -15.63 37.70
C MET A 658 3.95 -16.03 38.60
N THR A 659 3.68 -15.27 39.66
CA THR A 659 2.51 -15.39 40.52
C THR A 659 1.47 -14.31 40.23
N GLU A 660 0.24 -14.77 39.95
CA GLU A 660 -1.10 -14.18 40.14
C GLU A 660 -1.38 -12.69 39.83
N PHE A 661 -2.28 -12.45 38.86
CA PHE A 661 -3.18 -11.28 38.83
C PHE A 661 -4.56 -11.70 39.34
N THR A 662 -5.05 -11.04 40.40
CA THR A 662 -6.41 -11.18 40.92
C THR A 662 -7.27 -10.05 40.36
N ALA A 663 -8.31 -10.35 39.59
CA ALA A 663 -9.39 -9.42 39.27
C ALA A 663 -10.60 -9.76 40.15
N GLY A 664 -10.91 -8.88 41.10
CA GLY A 664 -12.12 -8.97 41.92
C GLY A 664 -13.32 -8.36 41.18
N LEU A 665 -14.35 -9.16 40.96
CA LEU A 665 -15.69 -8.71 40.59
C LEU A 665 -16.60 -8.90 41.80
N GLU A 666 -16.96 -7.79 42.48
CA GLU A 666 -18.09 -7.77 43.41
C GLU A 666 -19.38 -7.47 42.64
N SER A 667 -20.37 -8.34 42.82
CA SER A 667 -21.71 -8.25 42.25
C SER A 667 -22.68 -7.62 43.25
N ASP A 668 -23.21 -6.45 42.92
CA ASP A 668 -24.53 -5.98 43.37
C ASP A 668 -25.29 -5.70 42.05
N GLY A 669 -26.42 -6.31 41.71
CA GLY A 669 -27.53 -6.78 42.51
C GLY A 669 -28.79 -6.03 42.04
N VAL A 670 -29.78 -6.78 41.53
CA VAL A 670 -31.20 -6.42 41.26
C VAL A 670 -31.59 -6.26 39.77
N PRO A 671 -32.75 -6.82 39.34
CA PRO A 671 -32.90 -7.52 38.07
C PRO A 671 -33.73 -6.80 36.99
N LEU A 672 -33.64 -7.41 35.80
CA LEU A 672 -34.47 -7.30 34.60
C LEU A 672 -35.93 -6.83 34.80
N ASP A 673 -36.31 -5.85 33.99
CA ASP A 673 -37.46 -5.92 33.07
C ASP A 673 -36.97 -5.48 31.68
#